data_AF-A0A2E2N9N8-F1
#
_entry.id   AF-A0A2E2N9N8-F1
#
_cell.length_a   1.000
_cell.length_b   1.000
_cell.length_c   1.000
_cell.angle_alpha   90.00
_cell.angle_beta   90.00
_cell.angle_gamma   90.00
#
_symmetry.space_group_name_H-M   'P 1'
#
loop_
_entity.id
_entity.type
_entity.pdbx_description
1 polymer ?
#
loop_
_entity_poly.entity_id
_entity_poly.type
_entity_poly.pdbx_seq_one_letter_code
_entity_poly.pdbx_strand_id
1 'polypeptide(L)'
;MSVVVRRIALIPPRRWNSPCQKANEQGECPNGPAVGGGRRRLGAECANRRRGEFMRLMGCTILSAVAIAMTSTTAVAQVDAEVLRESAGARRDALTRMELKPLDPAVWNSLDEWTNGDPVTAADTQGKVVVFYTWSSFLSNSLRPMSALSRLASQHADDLIVIGVHHQSGWDEAAQAAERRRASFPIAHDRNGKFRELLDVDQDPDLYIVDRAGQLRYADVTTSSLQTAVDKLLAETSDAAAGTENRLAAEARDRAAQARRTRIHRQQLELSDLPEVAFDQPSESAYADAKWPTMWTADTRESRGDRERDETRKIELPSGANWHPQPPSHLDGRARMIYFMPLEQGWGSGDVSALYDLFESIQRSHKRDLVVVGGFKEFRDRNQGGRDADDEAKRLERLGEDYKDFVRRRPLNHATAPFFGDDALYNQVIGPKSGRGGQTRLLPYLALVSSDGMLRWHGTTQRFEEFRAALDSVLANDPGIAARRAAEDKLITSSVRQNLGVPSSPRAATNDHDASPGAPDKKPDSDGKKVSPADYRNARWPAHNTGELYGKNVQGRRLPASLGSEQWITSKPAGGLDGRVLVLDFWATWCGPCKRASPKLDGFQRRHGNDLAVLAIGGQGEDLDTVRSYANGHSVSYHHLFDASQRVYNSLAIQAIPHTVIMSTDGVVRWQGNPLSPEFDDALNMVLQNDPVVKSRN
;
A
#
# COMPACT_ATOMS: atom_id res chain seq x y z
N MET A 1 13.48 -36.69 67.18
CA MET A 1 13.20 -36.56 65.74
C MET A 1 14.10 -35.42 65.24
N SER A 2 15.38 -35.61 64.87
CA SER A 2 16.03 -36.72 64.13
C SER A 2 15.55 -36.70 62.66
N VAL A 3 16.35 -36.64 61.58
CA VAL A 3 17.80 -36.92 61.30
C VAL A 3 18.21 -36.06 60.06
N VAL A 4 19.38 -35.43 59.83
CA VAL A 4 20.65 -35.12 60.55
C VAL A 4 21.30 -33.84 59.95
N VAL A 5 22.51 -33.40 60.39
CA VAL A 5 23.26 -32.24 59.82
C VAL A 5 24.75 -32.54 59.56
N ARG A 6 25.30 -32.09 58.41
CA ARG A 6 26.71 -31.67 58.12
C ARG A 6 26.78 -31.17 56.66
N ARG A 7 27.32 -30.02 56.23
CA ARG A 7 28.53 -29.18 56.51
C ARG A 7 29.75 -29.43 55.59
N ILE A 8 30.03 -28.40 54.77
CA ILE A 8 31.35 -27.88 54.32
C ILE A 8 32.12 -28.64 53.22
N ALA A 9 32.27 -27.98 52.06
CA ALA A 9 33.56 -27.78 51.37
C ALA A 9 33.53 -26.46 50.56
N LEU A 10 34.63 -25.70 50.58
CA LEU A 10 34.93 -24.50 49.76
C LEU A 10 36.36 -24.67 49.20
N ILE A 11 36.86 -23.68 48.43
CA ILE A 11 38.26 -23.54 47.91
C ILE A 11 38.51 -24.34 46.60
N PRO A 12 39.19 -23.80 45.55
CA PRO A 12 39.34 -22.40 45.11
C PRO A 12 39.25 -22.18 43.57
N PRO A 13 39.34 -20.93 43.07
CA PRO A 13 39.69 -20.65 41.67
C PRO A 13 41.21 -20.50 41.45
N ARG A 14 41.76 -21.14 40.41
CA ARG A 14 43.06 -20.83 39.75
C ARG A 14 42.84 -21.02 38.24
N ARG A 15 43.02 -20.02 37.37
CA ARG A 15 44.28 -19.43 36.86
C ARG A 15 45.21 -20.45 36.21
N TRP A 16 45.83 -20.04 35.11
CA TRP A 16 47.26 -20.14 34.72
C TRP A 16 47.34 -19.42 33.36
N ASN A 17 47.62 -18.12 33.35
CA ASN A 17 48.96 -17.54 33.16
C ASN A 17 49.51 -17.74 31.75
N SER A 18 49.65 -16.63 31.03
CA SER A 18 50.47 -16.52 29.82
C SER A 18 51.97 -16.55 30.17
N PRO A 19 52.80 -16.97 29.21
CA PRO A 19 54.12 -16.39 29.04
C PRO A 19 54.28 -15.83 27.62
N CYS A 20 54.55 -14.52 27.53
CA CYS A 20 55.11 -13.90 26.32
C CYS A 20 56.33 -13.10 26.76
N GLN A 21 57.53 -13.57 26.40
CA GLN A 21 58.78 -12.82 26.58
C GLN A 21 59.84 -13.31 25.59
N LYS A 22 60.32 -12.36 24.77
CA LYS A 22 61.57 -12.39 23.99
C LYS A 22 61.59 -13.43 22.83
N ALA A 23 62.11 -13.11 21.65
CA ALA A 23 62.90 -11.95 21.21
C ALA A 23 62.70 -11.63 19.72
N ASN A 24 63.19 -10.46 19.30
CA ASN A 24 63.55 -10.07 17.92
C ASN A 24 62.36 -9.93 16.92
N GLU A 25 62.13 -8.83 16.18
CA GLU A 25 62.98 -7.79 15.56
C GLU A 25 64.02 -8.31 14.55
N GLN A 26 64.00 -7.75 13.33
CA GLN A 26 64.49 -8.39 12.09
C GLN A 26 63.56 -9.57 11.70
N GLY A 27 63.22 -9.81 10.43
CA GLY A 27 63.57 -9.11 9.20
C GLY A 27 63.24 -10.00 8.01
N GLU A 28 63.25 -9.43 6.80
CA GLU A 28 63.34 -10.14 5.51
C GLU A 28 62.28 -11.21 5.16
N CYS A 29 61.47 -10.89 4.15
CA CYS A 29 61.02 -11.92 3.21
C CYS A 29 62.13 -12.18 2.18
N PRO A 30 62.50 -13.44 1.91
CA PRO A 30 63.12 -13.82 0.65
C PRO A 30 62.16 -14.61 -0.25
N ASN A 31 62.37 -14.36 -1.54
CA ASN A 31 61.71 -14.95 -2.71
C ASN A 31 61.71 -16.49 -2.75
N GLY A 32 60.85 -17.07 -3.61
CA GLY A 32 60.85 -18.50 -3.96
C GLY A 32 61.99 -18.90 -4.92
N PRO A 33 61.81 -19.78 -5.93
CA PRO A 33 60.55 -20.15 -6.59
C PRO A 33 60.33 -21.67 -6.82
N ALA A 34 59.20 -21.99 -7.48
CA ALA A 34 58.94 -23.10 -8.42
C ALA A 34 59.48 -24.53 -8.19
N VAL A 35 58.61 -25.54 -8.40
CA VAL A 35 58.61 -26.42 -9.61
C VAL A 35 57.59 -27.57 -9.48
N GLY A 36 56.75 -27.76 -10.51
CA GLY A 36 56.47 -29.08 -11.10
C GLY A 36 55.41 -30.03 -10.52
N GLY A 37 54.67 -30.68 -11.43
CA GLY A 37 54.40 -32.13 -11.35
C GLY A 37 53.27 -32.65 -10.42
N GLY A 38 52.00 -32.36 -10.73
CA GLY A 38 50.88 -32.98 -10.00
C GLY A 38 50.49 -34.39 -10.50
N ARG A 39 50.15 -35.32 -9.59
CA ARG A 39 49.28 -36.49 -9.86
C ARG A 39 48.56 -37.05 -8.62
N ARG A 40 47.25 -36.73 -8.52
CA ARG A 40 46.11 -37.57 -8.06
C ARG A 40 46.17 -38.36 -6.73
N ARG A 41 45.17 -38.04 -5.89
CA ARG A 41 44.18 -38.90 -5.19
C ARG A 41 44.39 -39.33 -3.72
N LEU A 42 43.23 -39.30 -3.02
CA LEU A 42 42.83 -39.92 -1.74
C LEU A 42 43.37 -39.27 -0.44
N GLY A 43 42.50 -39.20 0.59
CA GLY A 43 42.84 -38.72 1.94
C GLY A 43 41.98 -37.56 2.51
N ALA A 44 40.64 -37.63 2.44
CA ALA A 44 39.77 -36.55 2.93
C ALA A 44 38.48 -37.00 3.66
N GLU A 45 38.49 -38.16 4.34
CA GLU A 45 37.36 -38.66 5.14
C GLU A 45 37.77 -39.11 6.55
N CYS A 46 37.95 -38.19 7.50
CA CYS A 46 37.82 -38.48 8.95
C CYS A 46 37.87 -37.24 9.89
N ALA A 47 37.13 -36.16 9.60
CA ALA A 47 37.22 -34.94 10.44
C ALA A 47 35.94 -34.10 10.64
N ASN A 48 34.71 -34.63 10.42
CA ASN A 48 33.51 -33.86 10.79
C ASN A 48 32.24 -34.71 11.04
N ARG A 49 32.20 -35.45 12.16
CA ARG A 49 31.00 -36.21 12.60
C ARG A 49 30.70 -36.08 14.10
N ARG A 50 30.74 -34.84 14.63
CA ARG A 50 30.34 -34.55 16.03
C ARG A 50 29.86 -33.11 16.32
N ARG A 51 29.15 -32.48 15.36
CA ARG A 51 28.47 -31.16 15.52
C ARG A 51 27.03 -31.11 14.95
N GLY A 52 26.45 -32.24 14.56
CA GLY A 52 25.20 -32.27 13.76
C GLY A 52 23.87 -32.25 14.53
N GLU A 53 23.85 -32.59 15.82
CA GLU A 53 22.59 -32.95 16.51
C GLU A 53 22.03 -31.85 17.42
N PHE A 54 22.85 -30.89 17.86
CA PHE A 54 22.41 -29.81 18.76
C PHE A 54 21.71 -28.62 18.07
N MET A 55 21.55 -28.67 16.74
CA MET A 55 21.00 -27.56 15.93
C MET A 55 19.70 -27.88 15.17
N ARG A 56 19.06 -29.02 15.45
CA ARG A 56 17.83 -29.46 14.76
C ARG A 56 16.51 -29.20 15.52
N LEU A 57 16.56 -28.65 16.73
CA LEU A 57 15.38 -28.41 17.58
C LEU A 57 14.89 -26.95 17.66
N MET A 58 15.59 -25.99 17.04
CA MET A 58 15.18 -24.57 17.00
C MET A 58 14.71 -24.07 15.61
N GLY A 59 14.74 -24.92 14.57
CA GLY A 59 14.53 -24.48 13.19
C GLY A 59 13.06 -24.32 12.73
N CYS A 60 12.10 -24.98 13.39
CA CYS A 60 10.75 -25.18 12.83
C CYS A 60 9.65 -24.23 13.33
N THR A 61 9.91 -23.39 14.35
CA THR A 61 8.90 -22.48 14.92
C THR A 61 8.97 -21.04 14.36
N ILE A 62 10.10 -20.62 13.81
CA ILE A 62 10.33 -19.21 13.44
C ILE A 62 9.74 -18.83 12.08
N LEU A 63 9.76 -19.75 11.10
CA LEU A 63 9.31 -19.46 9.73
C LEU A 63 7.79 -19.20 9.61
N SER A 64 6.97 -19.79 10.46
CA SER A 64 5.52 -19.54 10.48
C SER A 64 5.17 -18.15 11.03
N ALA A 65 5.94 -17.65 12.01
CA ALA A 65 5.67 -16.37 12.65
C ALA A 65 5.90 -15.17 11.71
N VAL A 66 6.98 -15.21 10.91
CA VAL A 66 7.32 -14.10 9.99
C VAL A 66 6.26 -13.94 8.88
N ALA A 67 5.70 -15.05 8.39
CA ALA A 67 4.65 -15.01 7.36
C ALA A 67 3.33 -14.42 7.90
N ILE A 68 3.01 -14.64 9.18
CA ILE A 68 1.83 -14.05 9.83
C ILE A 68 2.05 -12.55 10.07
N ALA A 69 3.24 -12.17 10.58
CA ALA A 69 3.58 -10.78 10.92
C ALA A 69 3.57 -9.79 9.73
N MET A 70 3.78 -10.28 8.49
CA MET A 70 3.65 -9.45 7.27
C MET A 70 2.21 -9.36 6.73
N THR A 71 1.27 -10.16 7.27
CA THR A 71 -0.16 -10.06 6.95
C THR A 71 -0.96 -9.27 7.96
N SER A 72 -0.46 -9.06 9.19
CA SER A 72 -1.12 -8.22 10.19
C SER A 72 -0.90 -6.72 9.93
N THR A 73 0.31 -6.26 9.60
CA THR A 73 0.58 -4.81 9.39
C THR A 73 -0.26 -4.17 8.28
N THR A 74 -0.55 -4.90 7.20
CA THR A 74 -1.47 -4.43 6.14
C THR A 74 -2.95 -4.56 6.50
N ALA A 75 -3.29 -5.37 7.50
CA ALA A 75 -4.64 -5.40 8.07
C ALA A 75 -4.88 -4.24 9.05
N VAL A 76 -3.88 -3.84 9.86
CA VAL A 76 -4.05 -2.75 10.84
C VAL A 76 -4.33 -1.41 10.14
N ALA A 77 -3.63 -1.11 9.04
CA ALA A 77 -3.86 0.09 8.24
C ALA A 77 -5.26 0.16 7.56
N GLN A 78 -6.06 -0.91 7.64
CA GLN A 78 -7.46 -0.96 7.17
C GLN A 78 -8.50 -1.09 8.31
N VAL A 79 -8.09 -1.08 9.59
CA VAL A 79 -8.96 -1.41 10.75
C VAL A 79 -10.25 -0.61 10.77
N ASP A 80 -10.15 0.70 10.54
CA ASP A 80 -11.31 1.59 10.51
C ASP A 80 -10.99 2.87 9.72
N ALA A 81 -11.62 3.02 8.56
CA ALA A 81 -11.44 4.18 7.69
C ALA A 81 -12.24 5.43 8.15
N GLU A 82 -13.15 5.27 9.11
CA GLU A 82 -13.95 6.37 9.67
C GLU A 82 -13.27 7.01 10.90
N VAL A 83 -12.22 6.37 11.44
CA VAL A 83 -11.42 6.87 12.56
C VAL A 83 -10.10 7.43 12.03
N LEU A 84 -10.08 8.76 11.84
CA LEU A 84 -8.92 9.50 11.37
C LEU A 84 -7.83 9.57 12.47
N ARG A 85 -6.57 9.64 12.03
CA ARG A 85 -5.36 9.70 12.85
C ARG A 85 -4.50 10.87 12.36
N GLU A 86 -3.76 11.56 13.23
CA GLU A 86 -3.08 12.83 12.84
C GLU A 86 -1.71 12.60 12.17
N SER A 87 -0.97 11.56 12.54
CA SER A 87 0.33 11.21 11.93
C SER A 87 0.27 10.46 10.60
N ALA A 88 1.35 10.62 9.81
CA ALA A 88 1.61 9.90 8.57
C ALA A 88 3.06 9.38 8.50
N GLY A 89 3.35 8.48 7.56
CA GLY A 89 4.70 7.95 7.33
C GLY A 89 5.24 7.07 8.47
N ALA A 90 6.55 7.11 8.71
CA ALA A 90 7.25 6.14 9.56
C ALA A 90 6.77 6.11 11.04
N ARG A 91 6.36 7.26 11.61
CA ARG A 91 5.72 7.33 12.93
C ARG A 91 4.37 6.62 12.92
N ARG A 92 3.51 6.93 11.94
CA ARG A 92 2.23 6.24 11.75
C ARG A 92 2.41 4.73 11.59
N ASP A 93 3.42 4.29 10.84
CA ASP A 93 3.75 2.87 10.70
C ASP A 93 4.21 2.24 12.04
N ALA A 94 4.86 2.98 12.93
CA ALA A 94 5.23 2.51 14.27
C ALA A 94 4.01 2.36 15.18
N LEU A 95 3.16 3.38 15.26
CA LEU A 95 1.91 3.37 16.00
C LEU A 95 0.95 2.27 15.49
N THR A 96 0.84 2.09 14.17
CA THR A 96 0.11 1.00 13.51
C THR A 96 0.71 -0.40 13.80
N ARG A 97 1.96 -0.50 14.28
CA ARG A 97 2.52 -1.77 14.80
C ARG A 97 2.23 -1.98 16.30
N MET A 98 1.66 -0.99 16.99
CA MET A 98 1.29 -1.05 18.40
C MET A 98 -0.22 -1.22 18.59
N GLU A 99 -1.02 -0.73 17.64
CA GLU A 99 -2.46 -1.04 17.54
C GLU A 99 -2.72 -2.57 17.42
N LEU A 100 -3.89 -2.99 17.91
CA LEU A 100 -4.35 -4.38 18.08
C LEU A 100 -3.52 -5.26 19.03
N LYS A 101 -2.81 -4.66 19.99
CA LYS A 101 -2.00 -5.39 20.97
C LYS A 101 -2.30 -4.95 22.40
N PRO A 102 -2.23 -5.87 23.39
CA PRO A 102 -2.29 -5.51 24.80
C PRO A 102 -1.30 -4.38 25.12
N LEU A 103 -1.77 -3.34 25.80
CA LEU A 103 -0.94 -2.20 26.16
C LEU A 103 0.16 -2.63 27.14
N ASP A 104 1.41 -2.22 26.88
CA ASP A 104 2.56 -2.62 27.68
C ASP A 104 2.40 -2.15 29.15
N PRO A 105 2.52 -3.04 30.16
CA PRO A 105 2.51 -2.66 31.57
C PRO A 105 3.50 -1.54 31.93
N ALA A 106 4.58 -1.35 31.16
CA ALA A 106 5.50 -0.23 31.33
C ALA A 106 4.83 1.14 31.12
N VAL A 107 3.80 1.25 30.29
CA VAL A 107 3.04 2.49 30.06
C VAL A 107 2.30 2.88 31.36
N TRP A 108 1.59 1.93 31.97
CA TRP A 108 0.92 2.14 33.27
C TRP A 108 1.91 2.49 34.38
N ASN A 109 3.03 1.78 34.43
CA ASN A 109 4.09 2.00 35.43
C ASN A 109 4.92 3.27 35.19
N SER A 110 4.69 4.01 34.10
CA SER A 110 5.38 5.27 33.80
C SER A 110 4.67 6.53 34.34
N LEU A 111 3.42 6.39 34.79
CA LEU A 111 2.59 7.49 35.29
C LEU A 111 2.69 7.63 36.81
N ASP A 112 3.37 8.66 37.28
CA ASP A 112 3.41 9.05 38.69
C ASP A 112 2.59 10.32 38.96
N GLU A 113 2.67 10.83 40.21
CA GLU A 113 2.01 12.04 40.75
C GLU A 113 0.61 12.35 40.15
N TRP A 114 -0.45 11.94 40.85
CA TRP A 114 -1.83 12.05 40.36
C TRP A 114 -2.59 13.21 41.00
N THR A 115 -3.51 13.80 40.23
CA THR A 115 -4.43 14.88 40.65
C THR A 115 -5.78 14.77 39.95
N ASN A 116 -6.76 15.55 40.41
CA ASN A 116 -8.13 15.60 39.85
C ASN A 116 -8.89 14.25 39.82
N GLY A 117 -8.46 13.28 40.63
CA GLY A 117 -9.03 11.94 40.77
C GLY A 117 -8.06 11.00 41.48
N ASP A 118 -8.51 9.79 41.80
CA ASP A 118 -7.64 8.73 42.33
C ASP A 118 -6.71 8.15 41.22
N PRO A 119 -5.55 7.58 41.57
CA PRO A 119 -4.67 6.93 40.60
C PRO A 119 -5.33 5.75 39.90
N VAL A 120 -5.22 5.68 38.56
CA VAL A 120 -5.78 4.60 37.75
C VAL A 120 -4.70 3.57 37.40
N THR A 121 -4.94 2.30 37.71
CA THR A 121 -4.05 1.19 37.35
C THR A 121 -4.64 0.32 36.22
N ALA A 122 -3.80 -0.53 35.62
CA ALA A 122 -4.23 -1.52 34.63
C ALA A 122 -5.23 -2.57 35.16
N ALA A 123 -5.49 -2.63 36.47
CA ALA A 123 -6.51 -3.48 37.06
C ALA A 123 -7.90 -2.83 37.02
N ASP A 124 -7.97 -1.51 37.19
CA ASP A 124 -9.21 -0.73 37.27
C ASP A 124 -9.90 -0.57 35.90
N THR A 125 -9.16 -0.86 34.83
CA THR A 125 -9.58 -0.69 33.43
C THR A 125 -10.08 -1.99 32.78
N GLN A 126 -10.15 -3.10 33.51
CA GLN A 126 -10.59 -4.39 32.96
C GLN A 126 -12.06 -4.32 32.50
N GLY A 127 -12.32 -4.66 31.23
CA GLY A 127 -13.67 -4.59 30.64
C GLY A 127 -14.13 -3.19 30.20
N LYS A 128 -13.31 -2.17 30.42
CA LYS A 128 -13.61 -0.76 30.10
C LYS A 128 -12.80 -0.25 28.92
N VAL A 129 -13.36 0.71 28.18
CA VAL A 129 -12.61 1.53 27.22
C VAL A 129 -11.74 2.52 28.01
N VAL A 130 -10.52 2.81 27.55
CA VAL A 130 -9.67 3.86 28.15
C VAL A 130 -9.22 4.84 27.08
N VAL A 131 -9.34 6.14 27.35
CA VAL A 131 -8.71 7.19 26.55
C VAL A 131 -7.58 7.83 27.34
N PHE A 132 -6.34 7.66 26.89
CA PHE A 132 -5.24 8.53 27.28
C PHE A 132 -5.25 9.77 26.39
N TYR A 133 -5.10 10.92 27.03
CA TYR A 133 -5.11 12.23 26.39
C TYR A 133 -3.89 13.01 26.87
N THR A 134 -2.91 13.26 25.97
CA THR A 134 -1.68 13.97 26.34
C THR A 134 -1.92 15.47 26.31
N TRP A 135 -1.37 16.20 27.28
CA TRP A 135 -1.55 17.66 27.33
C TRP A 135 -0.48 18.40 28.13
N SER A 136 -0.43 19.72 27.90
CA SER A 136 0.48 20.66 28.56
C SER A 136 -0.28 21.90 29.00
N SER A 137 -0.20 22.28 30.27
CA SER A 137 -0.87 23.43 30.90
C SER A 137 -0.61 24.76 30.16
N PHE A 138 0.56 24.90 29.54
CA PHE A 138 1.02 26.06 28.77
C PHE A 138 0.66 26.00 27.26
N LEU A 139 0.15 24.88 26.73
CA LEU A 139 -0.23 24.75 25.32
C LEU A 139 -1.74 24.88 25.12
N SER A 140 -2.18 26.07 24.73
CA SER A 140 -3.60 26.43 24.48
C SER A 140 -4.35 25.51 23.52
N ASN A 141 -3.66 24.85 22.59
CA ASN A 141 -4.28 23.85 21.69
C ASN A 141 -4.54 22.52 22.40
N SER A 142 -3.61 22.07 23.26
CA SER A 142 -3.78 20.84 24.02
C SER A 142 -5.02 20.88 24.91
N LEU A 143 -5.37 22.04 25.48
CA LEU A 143 -6.52 22.23 26.36
C LEU A 143 -7.91 22.13 25.66
N ARG A 144 -7.97 21.99 24.32
CA ARG A 144 -9.24 22.01 23.57
C ARG A 144 -10.13 20.76 23.80
N PRO A 145 -9.62 19.51 23.82
CA PRO A 145 -10.47 18.33 23.94
C PRO A 145 -11.08 18.11 25.34
N MET A 146 -10.53 18.75 26.39
CA MET A 146 -10.90 18.51 27.79
C MET A 146 -12.41 18.50 28.05
N SER A 147 -13.16 19.45 27.49
CA SER A 147 -14.60 19.56 27.72
C SER A 147 -15.42 18.55 26.91
N ALA A 148 -14.86 17.97 25.83
CA ALA A 148 -15.48 16.84 25.13
C ALA A 148 -15.21 15.53 25.90
N LEU A 149 -13.96 15.31 26.30
CA LEU A 149 -13.52 14.19 27.12
C LEU A 149 -14.26 14.09 28.47
N SER A 150 -14.48 15.23 29.14
CA SER A 150 -15.22 15.27 30.41
C SER A 150 -16.70 14.89 30.23
N ARG A 151 -17.32 15.25 29.10
CA ARG A 151 -18.68 14.78 28.77
C ARG A 151 -18.70 13.28 28.52
N LEU A 152 -17.79 12.77 27.68
CA LEU A 152 -17.66 11.34 27.41
C LEU A 152 -17.50 10.52 28.70
N ALA A 153 -16.56 10.91 29.56
CA ALA A 153 -16.34 10.28 30.87
C ALA A 153 -17.60 10.34 31.76
N SER A 154 -18.35 11.45 31.74
CA SER A 154 -19.59 11.60 32.51
C SER A 154 -20.77 10.81 31.93
N GLN A 155 -20.82 10.61 30.61
CA GLN A 155 -21.89 9.90 29.91
C GLN A 155 -21.72 8.38 29.96
N HIS A 156 -20.49 7.89 30.16
CA HIS A 156 -20.13 6.48 30.08
C HIS A 156 -19.29 6.01 31.28
N ALA A 157 -19.45 6.61 32.47
CA ALA A 157 -18.56 6.41 33.63
C ALA A 157 -18.36 4.94 34.06
N ASP A 158 -19.36 4.07 33.84
CA ASP A 158 -19.25 2.64 34.11
C ASP A 158 -18.38 1.90 33.08
N ASP A 159 -18.38 2.32 31.82
CA ASP A 159 -17.74 1.65 30.67
C ASP A 159 -16.46 2.33 30.15
N LEU A 160 -16.23 3.60 30.47
CA LEU A 160 -15.17 4.46 29.93
C LEU A 160 -14.36 5.12 31.05
N ILE A 161 -13.04 5.05 30.94
CA ILE A 161 -12.10 5.84 31.73
C ILE A 161 -11.37 6.82 30.81
N VAL A 162 -11.18 8.06 31.27
CA VAL A 162 -10.29 9.04 30.64
C VAL A 162 -9.14 9.32 31.58
N ILE A 163 -7.92 9.43 31.05
CA ILE A 163 -6.70 9.77 31.80
C ILE A 163 -6.00 10.93 31.10
N GLY A 164 -5.87 12.07 31.78
CA GLY A 164 -5.13 13.22 31.26
C GLY A 164 -3.65 13.11 31.61
N VAL A 165 -2.79 12.80 30.63
CA VAL A 165 -1.35 12.62 30.85
C VAL A 165 -0.61 13.94 30.63
N HIS A 166 -0.29 14.62 31.73
CA HIS A 166 0.39 15.91 31.69
C HIS A 166 1.87 15.76 31.31
N HIS A 167 2.41 16.72 30.56
CA HIS A 167 3.84 16.80 30.23
C HIS A 167 4.74 16.96 31.47
N GLN A 168 5.99 16.48 31.37
CA GLN A 168 7.03 16.57 32.40
C GLN A 168 7.21 17.99 32.98
N SER A 169 7.12 19.03 32.14
CA SER A 169 7.18 20.45 32.55
C SER A 169 5.79 21.06 32.72
N GLY A 170 5.62 22.05 33.61
CA GLY A 170 4.37 22.80 33.81
C GLY A 170 3.33 22.10 34.70
N TRP A 171 3.79 21.18 35.54
CA TRP A 171 2.96 20.34 36.42
C TRP A 171 2.32 21.13 37.57
N ASP A 172 3.04 22.10 38.14
CA ASP A 172 2.54 22.95 39.23
C ASP A 172 1.27 23.73 38.83
N GLU A 173 1.14 24.11 37.55
CA GLU A 173 -0.05 24.75 37.00
C GLU A 173 -1.15 23.78 36.54
N ALA A 174 -0.87 22.46 36.46
CA ALA A 174 -1.76 21.49 35.82
C ALA A 174 -3.12 21.38 36.54
N ALA A 175 -3.13 21.24 37.87
CA ALA A 175 -4.38 21.16 38.64
C ALA A 175 -5.27 22.41 38.42
N GLN A 176 -4.69 23.61 38.44
CA GLN A 176 -5.42 24.86 38.21
C GLN A 176 -5.85 25.01 36.74
N ALA A 177 -5.07 24.51 35.78
CA ALA A 177 -5.45 24.48 34.36
C ALA A 177 -6.66 23.54 34.13
N ALA A 178 -6.66 22.37 34.75
CA ALA A 178 -7.74 21.39 34.70
C ALA A 178 -9.04 21.90 35.36
N GLU A 179 -8.95 22.48 36.56
CA GLU A 179 -10.08 23.09 37.27
C GLU A 179 -10.75 24.19 36.43
N ARG A 180 -9.97 25.11 35.86
CA ARG A 180 -10.46 26.17 34.96
C ARG A 180 -11.16 25.63 33.70
N ARG A 181 -10.85 24.40 33.28
CA ARG A 181 -11.49 23.71 32.16
C ARG A 181 -12.61 22.76 32.58
N ARG A 182 -12.84 22.60 33.89
CA ARG A 182 -13.78 21.66 34.51
C ARG A 182 -13.54 20.21 34.05
N ALA A 183 -12.27 19.81 34.01
CA ALA A 183 -11.90 18.43 33.72
C ALA A 183 -12.51 17.50 34.79
N SER A 184 -13.22 16.46 34.38
CA SER A 184 -13.92 15.52 35.28
C SER A 184 -13.26 14.13 35.34
N PHE A 185 -11.95 14.07 35.13
CA PHE A 185 -11.20 12.82 34.98
C PHE A 185 -9.83 12.89 35.69
N PRO A 186 -9.28 11.75 36.15
CA PRO A 186 -7.94 11.69 36.74
C PRO A 186 -6.85 12.21 35.79
N ILE A 187 -5.87 12.90 36.36
CA ILE A 187 -4.71 13.46 35.68
C ILE A 187 -3.44 12.91 36.32
N ALA A 188 -2.50 12.46 35.50
CA ALA A 188 -1.21 11.91 35.93
C ALA A 188 -0.05 12.72 35.37
N HIS A 189 1.09 12.67 36.04
CA HIS A 189 2.34 13.24 35.55
C HIS A 189 3.12 12.21 34.73
N ASP A 190 3.58 12.61 33.55
CA ASP A 190 4.63 11.90 32.80
C ASP A 190 5.99 12.55 33.13
N ARG A 191 6.39 12.46 34.40
CA ARG A 191 7.47 13.24 35.01
C ARG A 191 8.83 13.13 34.31
N ASN A 192 9.10 11.97 33.73
CA ASN A 192 10.36 11.63 33.08
C ASN A 192 10.23 11.44 31.57
N GLY A 193 9.07 11.77 30.98
CA GLY A 193 8.79 11.59 29.56
C GLY A 193 8.61 10.12 29.13
N LYS A 194 8.58 9.16 30.06
CA LYS A 194 8.59 7.72 29.72
C LYS A 194 7.26 7.25 29.14
N PHE A 195 6.12 7.86 29.49
CA PHE A 195 4.85 7.58 28.81
C PHE A 195 4.96 8.00 27.34
N ARG A 196 5.47 9.22 27.09
CA ARG A 196 5.65 9.76 25.74
C ARG A 196 6.66 8.97 24.91
N GLU A 197 7.76 8.50 25.52
CA GLU A 197 8.74 7.61 24.86
C GLU A 197 8.10 6.25 24.48
N LEU A 198 7.28 5.66 25.37
CA LEU A 198 6.67 4.35 25.13
C LEU A 198 5.52 4.38 24.12
N LEU A 199 4.84 5.52 23.94
CA LEU A 199 3.75 5.70 22.97
C LEU A 199 4.12 6.54 21.73
N ASP A 200 5.41 6.85 21.54
CA ASP A 200 5.92 7.65 20.41
C ASP A 200 5.12 8.96 20.21
N VAL A 201 4.93 9.70 21.32
CA VAL A 201 4.19 10.98 21.35
C VAL A 201 5.12 12.11 20.91
N ASP A 202 4.76 12.82 19.84
CA ASP A 202 5.58 13.94 19.31
C ASP A 202 4.99 15.34 19.64
N GLN A 203 3.75 15.41 20.12
CA GLN A 203 3.01 16.66 20.33
C GLN A 203 1.98 16.55 21.48
N ASP A 204 1.34 17.67 21.82
CA ASP A 204 0.16 17.70 22.69
C ASP A 204 -0.96 18.54 22.00
N PRO A 205 -2.16 18.00 21.76
CA PRO A 205 -2.71 16.77 22.32
C PRO A 205 -2.71 15.58 21.35
N ASP A 206 -2.07 14.47 21.73
CA ASP A 206 -2.33 13.17 21.12
C ASP A 206 -3.41 12.41 21.92
N LEU A 207 -4.15 11.54 21.21
CA LEU A 207 -5.23 10.71 21.77
C LEU A 207 -4.97 9.23 21.50
N TYR A 208 -4.85 8.42 22.55
CA TYR A 208 -4.63 6.97 22.47
C TYR A 208 -5.77 6.24 23.16
N ILE A 209 -6.37 5.27 22.47
CA ILE A 209 -7.61 4.63 22.91
C ILE A 209 -7.43 3.12 22.99
N VAL A 210 -7.73 2.57 24.17
CA VAL A 210 -7.64 1.16 24.56
C VAL A 210 -9.05 0.58 24.64
N ASP A 211 -9.24 -0.66 24.18
CA ASP A 211 -10.53 -1.37 24.31
C ASP A 211 -10.73 -2.10 25.64
N ARG A 212 -11.93 -2.67 25.77
CA ARG A 212 -12.39 -3.53 26.88
C ARG A 212 -11.54 -4.79 27.10
N ALA A 213 -10.67 -5.16 26.17
CA ALA A 213 -9.72 -6.27 26.30
C ALA A 213 -8.29 -5.79 26.67
N GLY A 214 -8.10 -4.50 26.92
CA GLY A 214 -6.81 -3.90 27.25
C GLY A 214 -5.88 -3.73 26.05
N GLN A 215 -6.38 -3.83 24.83
CA GLN A 215 -5.59 -3.62 23.61
C GLN A 215 -5.61 -2.16 23.18
N LEU A 216 -4.46 -1.60 22.83
CA LEU A 216 -4.39 -0.32 22.12
C LEU A 216 -5.06 -0.49 20.76
N ARG A 217 -6.15 0.24 20.48
CA ARG A 217 -6.94 0.08 19.25
C ARG A 217 -6.76 1.21 18.26
N TYR A 218 -6.63 2.42 18.78
CA TYR A 218 -6.40 3.61 17.98
C TYR A 218 -5.34 4.45 18.68
N ALA A 219 -4.22 4.69 18.02
CA ALA A 219 -3.11 5.49 18.53
C ALA A 219 -3.01 6.80 17.74
N ASP A 220 -2.88 7.94 18.42
CA ASP A 220 -2.85 9.27 17.79
C ASP A 220 -4.09 9.50 16.87
N VAL A 221 -5.26 9.58 17.51
CA VAL A 221 -6.58 9.80 16.88
C VAL A 221 -6.86 11.30 16.74
N THR A 222 -7.49 11.72 15.65
CA THR A 222 -7.89 13.13 15.53
C THR A 222 -8.89 13.53 16.62
N THR A 223 -8.80 14.78 17.09
CA THR A 223 -9.84 15.32 17.99
C THR A 223 -11.25 15.27 17.37
N SER A 224 -11.37 15.25 16.04
CA SER A 224 -12.64 15.11 15.32
C SER A 224 -13.18 13.67 15.27
N SER A 225 -12.33 12.64 15.32
CA SER A 225 -12.75 11.22 15.30
C SER A 225 -12.89 10.60 16.70
N LEU A 226 -12.51 11.32 17.77
CA LEU A 226 -12.59 10.86 19.16
C LEU A 226 -13.96 10.26 19.53
N GLN A 227 -15.07 10.93 19.20
CA GLN A 227 -16.43 10.44 19.49
C GLN A 227 -16.69 9.10 18.77
N THR A 228 -16.50 9.08 17.44
CA THR A 228 -16.67 7.88 16.60
C THR A 228 -15.84 6.70 17.07
N ALA A 229 -14.60 6.95 17.52
CA ALA A 229 -13.70 5.92 18.02
C ALA A 229 -14.16 5.35 19.37
N VAL A 230 -14.59 6.20 20.30
CA VAL A 230 -15.10 5.79 21.61
C VAL A 230 -16.43 5.05 21.49
N ASP A 231 -17.38 5.56 20.70
CA ASP A 231 -18.69 4.92 20.49
C ASP A 231 -18.56 3.48 19.96
N LYS A 232 -17.60 3.24 19.07
CA LYS A 232 -17.30 1.91 18.52
C LYS A 232 -16.75 0.93 19.55
N LEU A 233 -15.82 1.37 20.42
CA LEU A 233 -15.25 0.51 21.46
C LEU A 233 -16.21 0.30 22.64
N LEU A 234 -17.16 1.20 22.86
CA LEU A 234 -18.24 1.02 23.82
C LEU A 234 -19.27 -0.01 23.36
N ALA A 235 -19.53 -0.09 22.04
CA ALA A 235 -20.52 -0.98 21.44
C ALA A 235 -20.07 -2.45 21.29
N GLU A 236 -18.77 -2.74 21.37
CA GLU A 236 -18.24 -4.11 21.38
C GLU A 236 -18.15 -4.70 22.80
N THR A 237 -18.05 -6.03 22.89
CA THR A 237 -17.80 -6.76 24.14
C THR A 237 -16.30 -7.07 24.31
N SER A 238 -15.84 -7.37 25.52
CA SER A 238 -14.44 -7.74 25.78
C SER A 238 -13.98 -8.97 24.97
N ASP A 239 -14.87 -9.94 24.72
CA ASP A 239 -14.56 -11.11 23.88
C ASP A 239 -14.41 -10.73 22.40
N ALA A 240 -15.24 -9.82 21.90
CA ALA A 240 -15.17 -9.31 20.52
C ALA A 240 -13.92 -8.42 20.30
N ALA A 241 -13.57 -7.62 21.31
CA ALA A 241 -12.33 -6.86 21.37
C ALA A 241 -11.11 -7.82 21.34
N ALA A 242 -11.06 -8.77 22.27
CA ALA A 242 -9.98 -9.77 22.34
C ALA A 242 -9.81 -10.57 21.04
N GLY A 243 -10.92 -10.89 20.35
CA GLY A 243 -10.92 -11.58 19.07
C GLY A 243 -10.53 -10.73 17.85
N THR A 244 -10.36 -9.41 17.97
CA THR A 244 -10.31 -8.51 16.80
C THR A 244 -9.08 -8.69 15.90
N GLU A 245 -7.85 -8.88 16.43
CA GLU A 245 -6.69 -9.20 15.57
C GLU A 245 -6.94 -10.50 14.78
N ASN A 246 -7.43 -11.54 15.45
CA ASN A 246 -7.69 -12.85 14.83
C ASN A 246 -8.79 -12.79 13.76
N ARG A 247 -9.86 -12.03 14.02
CA ARG A 247 -10.94 -11.77 13.06
C ARG A 247 -10.43 -11.02 11.84
N LEU A 248 -9.75 -9.89 12.04
CA LEU A 248 -9.20 -9.09 10.93
C LEU A 248 -8.15 -9.87 10.14
N ALA A 249 -7.32 -10.68 10.79
CA ALA A 249 -6.39 -11.59 10.13
C ALA A 249 -7.12 -12.72 9.39
N ALA A 250 -8.28 -13.19 9.84
CA ALA A 250 -9.13 -14.13 9.09
C ALA A 250 -9.72 -13.47 7.84
N GLU A 251 -10.37 -12.31 8.00
CA GLU A 251 -10.90 -11.52 6.88
C GLU A 251 -9.81 -11.18 5.86
N ALA A 252 -8.61 -10.78 6.29
CA ALA A 252 -7.47 -10.50 5.41
C ALA A 252 -6.96 -11.78 4.71
N ARG A 253 -6.92 -12.92 5.41
CA ARG A 253 -6.61 -14.23 4.80
C ARG A 253 -7.64 -14.63 3.75
N ASP A 254 -8.92 -14.35 3.99
CA ASP A 254 -10.02 -14.66 3.08
C ASP A 254 -10.07 -13.71 1.88
N ARG A 255 -9.92 -12.38 2.09
CA ARG A 255 -9.70 -11.41 0.99
C ARG A 255 -8.50 -11.81 0.13
N ALA A 256 -7.39 -12.22 0.75
CA ALA A 256 -6.22 -12.72 0.02
C ALA A 256 -6.43 -14.13 -0.59
N ALA A 257 -7.27 -14.99 -0.02
CA ALA A 257 -7.63 -16.30 -0.59
C ALA A 257 -8.54 -16.15 -1.81
N GLN A 258 -9.51 -15.24 -1.75
CA GLN A 258 -10.33 -14.82 -2.88
C GLN A 258 -9.44 -14.26 -3.99
N ALA A 259 -8.61 -13.25 -3.69
CA ALA A 259 -7.63 -12.71 -4.63
C ALA A 259 -6.66 -13.77 -5.20
N ARG A 260 -6.30 -14.81 -4.43
CA ARG A 260 -5.49 -15.95 -4.92
C ARG A 260 -6.26 -16.90 -5.81
N ARG A 261 -7.53 -17.26 -5.50
CA ARG A 261 -8.40 -18.04 -6.40
C ARG A 261 -8.55 -17.32 -7.72
N THR A 262 -8.91 -16.04 -7.65
CA THR A 262 -8.96 -15.10 -8.78
C THR A 262 -7.62 -15.08 -9.54
N ARG A 263 -6.46 -14.94 -8.89
CA ARG A 263 -5.14 -14.90 -9.57
C ARG A 263 -4.74 -16.23 -10.22
N ILE A 264 -4.88 -17.36 -9.52
CA ILE A 264 -4.44 -18.68 -9.99
C ILE A 264 -5.23 -19.13 -11.23
N HIS A 265 -6.52 -18.82 -11.29
CA HIS A 265 -7.37 -19.14 -12.45
C HIS A 265 -7.24 -18.14 -13.61
N ARG A 266 -6.62 -16.97 -13.40
CA ARG A 266 -6.42 -15.92 -14.43
C ARG A 266 -5.13 -16.06 -15.25
N GLN A 267 -4.12 -16.80 -14.79
CA GLN A 267 -2.81 -16.85 -15.47
C GLN A 267 -2.78 -17.60 -16.82
N GLN A 268 -3.93 -18.08 -17.32
CA GLN A 268 -4.07 -18.73 -18.64
C GLN A 268 -5.12 -18.05 -19.55
N LEU A 269 -5.72 -16.92 -19.14
CA LEU A 269 -6.80 -16.21 -19.84
C LEU A 269 -6.64 -14.70 -19.72
N GLU A 270 -6.64 -13.97 -20.84
CA GLU A 270 -6.76 -12.50 -20.79
C GLU A 270 -8.18 -12.11 -20.34
N LEU A 271 -8.27 -11.36 -19.24
CA LEU A 271 -9.56 -11.01 -18.63
C LEU A 271 -10.48 -10.14 -19.47
N SER A 272 -9.91 -9.34 -20.38
CA SER A 272 -10.70 -8.57 -21.34
C SER A 272 -11.48 -9.45 -22.30
N ASP A 273 -11.00 -10.68 -22.50
CA ASP A 273 -11.39 -11.57 -23.57
C ASP A 273 -12.29 -12.69 -23.04
N LEU A 274 -12.55 -12.71 -21.72
CA LEU A 274 -13.66 -13.46 -21.15
C LEU A 274 -14.97 -12.97 -21.78
N PRO A 275 -15.86 -13.86 -22.25
CA PRO A 275 -17.18 -13.46 -22.70
C PRO A 275 -17.96 -12.77 -21.57
N GLU A 276 -18.95 -11.97 -21.91
CA GLU A 276 -19.92 -11.53 -20.91
C GLU A 276 -20.74 -12.72 -20.43
N VAL A 277 -20.99 -12.79 -19.13
CA VAL A 277 -21.58 -13.95 -18.46
C VAL A 277 -22.93 -13.56 -17.90
N ALA A 278 -23.97 -14.37 -18.14
CA ALA A 278 -25.24 -14.18 -17.46
C ALA A 278 -25.09 -14.52 -15.96
N PHE A 279 -25.56 -13.63 -15.10
CA PHE A 279 -25.54 -13.79 -13.64
C PHE A 279 -26.83 -13.24 -13.03
N ASP A 280 -27.24 -13.83 -11.90
CA ASP A 280 -28.40 -13.35 -11.16
C ASP A 280 -28.08 -11.99 -10.51
N GLN A 281 -28.89 -10.98 -10.81
CA GLN A 281 -28.69 -9.64 -10.23
C GLN A 281 -28.96 -9.67 -8.71
N PRO A 282 -28.12 -9.04 -7.87
CA PRO A 282 -28.37 -8.95 -6.44
C PRO A 282 -29.67 -8.22 -6.12
N SER A 283 -30.29 -8.56 -5.00
CA SER A 283 -31.45 -7.84 -4.48
C SER A 283 -31.09 -6.41 -4.08
N GLU A 284 -32.09 -5.51 -4.09
CA GLU A 284 -31.94 -4.14 -3.58
C GLU A 284 -31.43 -4.11 -2.14
N SER A 285 -31.84 -5.06 -1.30
CA SER A 285 -31.31 -5.23 0.07
C SER A 285 -29.80 -5.48 0.09
N ALA A 286 -29.25 -6.28 -0.83
CA ALA A 286 -27.81 -6.51 -0.89
C ALA A 286 -27.02 -5.22 -1.20
N TYR A 287 -27.60 -4.30 -1.99
CA TYR A 287 -27.03 -2.96 -2.23
C TYR A 287 -27.29 -1.97 -1.08
N ALA A 288 -28.27 -2.23 -0.21
CA ALA A 288 -28.51 -1.44 1.00
C ALA A 288 -27.57 -1.86 2.16
N ASP A 289 -27.34 -3.16 2.31
CA ASP A 289 -26.48 -3.77 3.35
C ASP A 289 -24.97 -3.62 3.02
N ALA A 290 -24.62 -3.24 1.78
CA ALA A 290 -23.25 -3.06 1.33
C ALA A 290 -22.56 -1.83 1.95
N LYS A 291 -21.26 -1.96 2.26
CA LYS A 291 -20.45 -0.89 2.88
C LYS A 291 -19.96 0.11 1.82
N TRP A 292 -20.71 1.17 1.62
CA TRP A 292 -20.36 2.25 0.70
C TRP A 292 -19.39 3.25 1.33
N PRO A 293 -18.57 3.97 0.53
CA PRO A 293 -17.77 5.08 1.04
C PRO A 293 -18.66 6.22 1.55
N THR A 294 -18.20 6.91 2.59
CA THR A 294 -18.88 8.07 3.16
C THR A 294 -18.95 9.20 2.13
N MET A 295 -20.16 9.61 1.76
CA MET A 295 -20.36 10.90 1.10
C MET A 295 -20.19 12.01 2.13
N TRP A 296 -19.48 13.08 1.74
CA TRP A 296 -19.36 14.28 2.56
C TRP A 296 -20.75 14.86 2.85
N THR A 297 -20.97 15.44 4.02
CA THR A 297 -22.23 16.12 4.36
C THR A 297 -21.94 17.48 5.00
N ALA A 298 -22.86 18.43 4.77
CA ALA A 298 -22.67 19.85 5.11
C ALA A 298 -22.59 20.19 6.63
N ASP A 299 -22.59 19.20 7.54
CA ASP A 299 -22.43 19.43 8.98
C ASP A 299 -20.95 19.62 9.41
N THR A 300 -19.95 19.28 8.58
CA THR A 300 -18.56 19.74 8.81
C THR A 300 -18.43 21.21 8.37
N ARG A 301 -18.93 22.10 9.23
CA ARG A 301 -19.47 23.39 8.83
C ARG A 301 -18.43 24.52 8.72
N GLU A 302 -18.04 24.90 7.50
CA GLU A 302 -17.37 26.20 7.27
C GLU A 302 -17.85 27.00 6.04
N SER A 303 -18.77 26.48 5.20
CA SER A 303 -19.41 27.25 4.11
C SER A 303 -20.83 27.71 4.46
N ARG A 304 -21.05 29.02 4.59
CA ARG A 304 -22.39 29.64 4.61
C ARG A 304 -22.88 29.89 3.19
N GLY A 305 -23.52 28.90 2.57
CA GLY A 305 -24.19 29.09 1.28
C GLY A 305 -24.99 27.86 0.87
N ASP A 306 -24.27 26.80 0.54
CA ASP A 306 -24.82 25.67 -0.20
C ASP A 306 -25.14 24.50 0.74
N ARG A 307 -26.43 24.35 1.08
CA ARG A 307 -26.97 23.08 1.60
C ARG A 307 -27.13 22.12 0.44
N GLU A 308 -26.02 21.51 0.03
CA GLU A 308 -26.01 20.52 -1.05
C GLU A 308 -26.71 19.23 -0.59
N ARG A 309 -27.28 18.49 -1.53
CA ARG A 309 -27.91 17.19 -1.26
C ARG A 309 -26.93 16.08 -1.58
N ASP A 310 -26.12 15.74 -0.59
CA ASP A 310 -25.16 14.62 -0.65
C ASP A 310 -25.89 13.28 -0.42
N GLU A 311 -26.97 13.06 -1.18
CA GLU A 311 -27.92 11.98 -1.08
C GLU A 311 -27.73 10.94 -2.20
N THR A 312 -27.79 9.65 -1.85
CA THR A 312 -27.66 8.52 -2.77
C THR A 312 -28.79 8.56 -3.81
N ARG A 313 -28.44 8.69 -5.08
CA ARG A 313 -29.40 8.93 -6.19
C ARG A 313 -29.04 8.16 -7.45
N LYS A 314 -30.04 7.79 -8.25
CA LYS A 314 -29.85 7.12 -9.54
C LYS A 314 -29.13 8.04 -10.53
N ILE A 315 -28.16 7.51 -11.27
CA ILE A 315 -27.47 8.19 -12.36
C ILE A 315 -27.65 7.39 -13.65
N GLU A 316 -28.27 8.02 -14.64
CA GLU A 316 -28.60 7.46 -15.95
C GLU A 316 -27.77 8.14 -17.04
N LEU A 317 -27.03 7.33 -17.79
CA LEU A 317 -26.14 7.80 -18.86
C LEU A 317 -26.98 8.07 -20.13
N PRO A 318 -26.86 9.24 -20.77
CA PRO A 318 -27.70 9.63 -21.90
C PRO A 318 -27.43 8.77 -23.14
N SER A 319 -28.45 8.05 -23.60
CA SER A 319 -28.36 7.15 -24.77
C SER A 319 -28.14 7.87 -26.10
N GLY A 320 -28.64 9.11 -26.23
CA GLY A 320 -28.56 9.93 -27.46
C GLY A 320 -27.38 10.90 -27.52
N ALA A 321 -26.40 10.84 -26.61
CA ALA A 321 -25.25 11.73 -26.64
C ALA A 321 -24.22 11.34 -27.72
N ASN A 322 -23.42 12.31 -28.16
CA ASN A 322 -22.37 12.14 -29.18
C ASN A 322 -21.14 11.42 -28.59
N TRP A 323 -21.30 10.14 -28.26
CA TRP A 323 -20.27 9.31 -27.64
C TRP A 323 -19.11 8.97 -28.58
N HIS A 324 -17.88 9.03 -28.06
CA HIS A 324 -16.66 8.59 -28.72
C HIS A 324 -15.77 7.77 -27.75
N PRO A 325 -15.16 6.65 -28.19
CA PRO A 325 -15.28 6.04 -29.52
C PRO A 325 -16.62 5.34 -29.77
N GLN A 326 -17.33 4.96 -28.69
CA GLN A 326 -18.66 4.36 -28.71
C GLN A 326 -19.37 4.63 -27.37
N PRO A 327 -20.71 4.45 -27.28
CA PRO A 327 -21.44 4.58 -26.02
C PRO A 327 -20.96 3.60 -24.93
N PRO A 328 -21.12 3.95 -23.64
CA PRO A 328 -20.88 3.02 -22.53
C PRO A 328 -21.76 1.76 -22.66
N SER A 329 -21.13 0.59 -22.70
CA SER A 329 -21.79 -0.72 -22.83
C SER A 329 -21.41 -1.67 -21.69
N HIS A 330 -22.15 -2.78 -21.57
CA HIS A 330 -21.87 -3.84 -20.60
C HIS A 330 -21.73 -3.33 -19.14
N LEU A 331 -22.72 -2.53 -18.70
CA LEU A 331 -22.74 -1.87 -17.39
C LEU A 331 -23.19 -2.80 -16.25
N ASP A 332 -23.70 -3.98 -16.57
CA ASP A 332 -24.23 -4.93 -15.59
C ASP A 332 -23.09 -5.53 -14.76
N GLY A 333 -23.17 -5.35 -13.44
CA GLY A 333 -22.09 -5.76 -12.53
C GLY A 333 -20.78 -4.99 -12.76
N ARG A 334 -20.86 -3.75 -13.27
CA ARG A 334 -19.73 -2.80 -13.31
C ARG A 334 -20.11 -1.46 -12.71
N ALA A 335 -19.28 -0.97 -11.80
CA ALA A 335 -19.35 0.41 -11.34
C ALA A 335 -19.00 1.38 -12.49
N ARG A 336 -19.37 2.65 -12.36
CA ARG A 336 -19.03 3.71 -13.33
C ARG A 336 -18.26 4.84 -12.64
N MET A 337 -17.15 5.24 -13.24
CA MET A 337 -16.42 6.45 -12.87
C MET A 337 -16.79 7.54 -13.87
N ILE A 338 -17.53 8.56 -13.43
CA ILE A 338 -17.93 9.68 -14.28
C ILE A 338 -17.03 10.87 -13.95
N TYR A 339 -16.44 11.50 -14.95
CA TYR A 339 -15.68 12.74 -14.79
C TYR A 339 -16.26 13.87 -15.64
N PHE A 340 -16.08 15.12 -15.19
CA PHE A 340 -16.37 16.33 -15.97
C PHE A 340 -15.12 17.20 -16.09
N MET A 341 -14.72 17.52 -17.32
CA MET A 341 -13.56 18.36 -17.65
C MET A 341 -13.98 19.60 -18.45
N PRO A 342 -13.30 20.74 -18.30
CA PRO A 342 -13.46 21.89 -19.18
C PRO A 342 -12.63 21.67 -20.46
N LEU A 343 -13.22 21.91 -21.64
CA LEU A 343 -12.45 21.86 -22.89
C LEU A 343 -11.60 23.13 -23.13
N GLU A 344 -12.07 24.28 -22.63
CA GLU A 344 -11.54 25.62 -22.97
C GLU A 344 -10.22 25.99 -22.28
N GLN A 345 -9.80 25.29 -21.20
CA GLN A 345 -8.64 25.69 -20.39
C GLN A 345 -7.26 25.30 -20.98
N GLY A 346 -7.20 25.09 -22.29
CA GLY A 346 -5.96 24.97 -23.05
C GLY A 346 -5.31 23.59 -23.00
N TRP A 347 -4.85 23.13 -24.16
CA TRP A 347 -4.23 21.83 -24.40
C TRP A 347 -2.78 21.71 -23.85
N GLY A 348 -2.42 22.49 -22.84
CA GLY A 348 -1.02 22.68 -22.41
C GLY A 348 -0.80 22.96 -20.92
N SER A 349 -1.85 22.96 -20.09
CA SER A 349 -1.68 22.88 -18.64
C SER A 349 -1.31 21.44 -18.27
N GLY A 350 -0.09 21.23 -17.75
CA GLY A 350 0.47 19.88 -17.55
C GLY A 350 -0.39 18.98 -16.65
N ASP A 351 -1.03 19.57 -15.64
CA ASP A 351 -1.91 18.89 -14.69
C ASP A 351 -3.15 18.28 -15.38
N VAL A 352 -3.66 18.91 -16.43
CA VAL A 352 -4.84 18.43 -17.19
C VAL A 352 -4.50 17.23 -18.07
N SER A 353 -3.28 17.13 -18.63
CA SER A 353 -2.84 15.91 -19.33
C SER A 353 -2.82 14.73 -18.37
N ALA A 354 -2.17 14.91 -17.22
CA ALA A 354 -1.95 13.85 -16.24
C ALA A 354 -3.27 13.23 -15.74
N LEU A 355 -4.36 14.01 -15.65
CA LEU A 355 -5.69 13.51 -15.32
C LEU A 355 -6.24 12.56 -16.41
N TYR A 356 -6.11 12.89 -17.70
CA TYR A 356 -6.52 11.97 -18.77
C TYR A 356 -5.68 10.69 -18.75
N ASP A 357 -4.35 10.82 -18.61
CA ASP A 357 -3.41 9.69 -18.59
C ASP A 357 -3.67 8.74 -17.39
N LEU A 358 -4.12 9.32 -16.27
CA LEU A 358 -4.62 8.61 -15.09
C LEU A 358 -5.96 7.91 -15.33
N PHE A 359 -6.97 8.59 -15.90
CA PHE A 359 -8.29 8.00 -16.14
C PHE A 359 -8.20 6.83 -17.13
N GLU A 360 -7.32 6.96 -18.13
CA GLU A 360 -6.88 5.91 -19.03
C GLU A 360 -6.25 4.71 -18.30
N SER A 361 -5.40 4.97 -17.30
CA SER A 361 -4.78 3.93 -16.47
C SER A 361 -5.80 3.21 -15.58
N ILE A 362 -6.76 3.96 -15.00
CA ILE A 362 -7.89 3.42 -14.22
C ILE A 362 -8.77 2.55 -15.13
N GLN A 363 -9.15 3.02 -16.32
CA GLN A 363 -9.89 2.23 -17.30
C GLN A 363 -9.14 0.93 -17.64
N ARG A 364 -7.86 0.99 -18.02
CA ARG A 364 -7.07 -0.22 -18.35
C ARG A 364 -6.99 -1.20 -17.19
N SER A 365 -6.78 -0.70 -15.96
CA SER A 365 -6.60 -1.52 -14.76
C SER A 365 -7.90 -2.16 -14.26
N HIS A 366 -9.04 -1.50 -14.47
CA HIS A 366 -10.32 -1.90 -13.87
C HIS A 366 -11.44 -2.21 -14.87
N LYS A 367 -11.21 -2.16 -16.21
CA LYS A 367 -12.22 -2.33 -17.29
C LYS A 367 -13.22 -3.49 -17.16
N ARG A 368 -12.91 -4.54 -16.39
CA ARG A 368 -13.83 -5.66 -16.15
C ARG A 368 -14.82 -5.42 -15.01
N ASP A 369 -14.48 -4.55 -14.06
CA ASP A 369 -15.27 -4.21 -12.87
C ASP A 369 -15.76 -2.74 -12.85
N LEU A 370 -15.15 -1.88 -13.69
CA LEU A 370 -15.41 -0.44 -13.79
C LEU A 370 -15.54 -0.02 -15.26
N VAL A 371 -16.43 0.94 -15.54
CA VAL A 371 -16.48 1.68 -16.81
C VAL A 371 -16.22 3.16 -16.55
N VAL A 372 -15.13 3.70 -17.09
CA VAL A 372 -14.87 5.15 -17.06
C VAL A 372 -15.75 5.86 -18.10
N VAL A 373 -16.24 7.06 -17.77
CA VAL A 373 -17.15 7.86 -18.59
C VAL A 373 -16.74 9.35 -18.50
N GLY A 374 -16.36 9.95 -19.62
CA GLY A 374 -15.90 11.34 -19.66
C GLY A 374 -16.90 12.34 -20.23
N GLY A 375 -17.32 13.32 -19.43
CA GLY A 375 -18.11 14.46 -19.88
C GLY A 375 -17.26 15.70 -20.14
N PHE A 376 -17.34 16.27 -21.34
CA PHE A 376 -16.74 17.56 -21.65
C PHE A 376 -17.78 18.67 -21.47
N LYS A 377 -17.40 19.72 -20.74
CA LYS A 377 -18.28 20.84 -20.39
C LYS A 377 -17.67 22.20 -20.75
N GLU A 378 -18.56 23.15 -21.04
CA GLU A 378 -18.22 24.54 -21.31
C GLU A 378 -17.95 25.30 -20.01
N PHE A 379 -16.93 26.15 -19.99
CA PHE A 379 -16.62 26.97 -18.82
C PHE A 379 -17.26 28.35 -18.98
N ARG A 380 -18.36 28.61 -18.24
CA ARG A 380 -18.97 29.94 -18.18
C ARG A 380 -18.32 30.79 -17.09
N ASP A 381 -17.43 31.68 -17.53
CA ASP A 381 -16.93 32.81 -16.75
C ASP A 381 -18.08 33.73 -16.33
N ARG A 382 -18.17 34.02 -15.02
CA ARG A 382 -19.19 34.89 -14.42
C ARG A 382 -19.14 36.34 -14.93
N ASN A 383 -18.00 36.80 -15.43
CA ASN A 383 -17.82 38.19 -15.87
C ASN A 383 -18.31 38.47 -17.29
N GLN A 384 -18.66 37.43 -18.08
CA GLN A 384 -19.07 37.55 -19.49
C GLN A 384 -20.60 37.61 -19.67
N GLY A 385 -21.28 38.34 -18.78
CA GLY A 385 -22.72 38.59 -18.90
C GLY A 385 -23.02 39.58 -20.03
N GLY A 386 -23.77 39.13 -21.05
CA GLY A 386 -24.25 39.99 -22.14
C GLY A 386 -23.88 39.57 -23.57
N ARG A 387 -23.40 38.34 -23.82
CA ARG A 387 -23.32 37.80 -25.18
C ARG A 387 -24.71 37.44 -25.73
N ASP A 388 -24.88 37.63 -27.04
CA ASP A 388 -26.10 37.29 -27.77
C ASP A 388 -26.31 35.77 -27.86
N ALA A 389 -27.55 35.34 -28.08
CA ALA A 389 -27.91 33.93 -28.23
C ALA A 389 -27.17 33.29 -29.42
N ASP A 390 -27.08 34.02 -30.54
CA ASP A 390 -26.34 33.63 -31.74
C ASP A 390 -24.84 33.44 -31.47
N ASP A 391 -24.24 34.23 -30.58
CA ASP A 391 -22.81 34.15 -30.28
C ASP A 391 -22.47 33.02 -29.32
N GLU A 392 -23.37 32.67 -28.40
CA GLU A 392 -23.25 31.45 -27.62
C GLU A 392 -23.50 30.20 -28.49
N ALA A 393 -24.45 30.22 -29.42
CA ALA A 393 -24.66 29.13 -30.37
C ALA A 393 -23.39 28.85 -31.21
N LYS A 394 -22.80 29.89 -31.82
CA LYS A 394 -21.51 29.82 -32.53
C LYS A 394 -20.34 29.44 -31.61
N ARG A 395 -20.45 29.59 -30.28
CA ARG A 395 -19.43 29.10 -29.33
C ARG A 395 -19.61 27.61 -29.03
N LEU A 396 -20.84 27.15 -28.75
CA LEU A 396 -21.11 25.73 -28.51
C LEU A 396 -20.79 24.88 -29.74
N GLU A 397 -21.05 25.39 -30.95
CA GLU A 397 -20.63 24.78 -32.23
C GLU A 397 -19.11 24.62 -32.31
N ARG A 398 -18.33 25.69 -32.06
CA ARG A 398 -16.86 25.63 -32.03
C ARG A 398 -16.32 24.65 -31.00
N LEU A 399 -16.91 24.60 -29.80
CA LEU A 399 -16.55 23.60 -28.78
C LEU A 399 -16.84 22.17 -29.24
N GLY A 400 -17.88 21.97 -30.04
CA GLY A 400 -18.17 20.70 -30.72
C GLY A 400 -17.06 20.28 -31.68
N GLU A 401 -16.53 21.21 -32.49
CA GLU A 401 -15.38 20.93 -33.38
C GLU A 401 -14.07 20.75 -32.60
N ASP A 402 -13.78 21.59 -31.60
CA ASP A 402 -12.61 21.44 -30.72
C ASP A 402 -12.61 20.08 -30.00
N TYR A 403 -13.79 19.56 -29.62
CA TYR A 403 -13.94 18.22 -29.04
C TYR A 403 -13.67 17.10 -30.05
N LYS A 404 -14.15 17.22 -31.30
CA LYS A 404 -13.80 16.26 -32.38
C LYS A 404 -12.30 16.26 -32.64
N ASP A 405 -11.66 17.44 -32.61
CA ASP A 405 -10.21 17.56 -32.70
C ASP A 405 -9.50 16.94 -31.50
N PHE A 406 -10.05 17.10 -30.28
CA PHE A 406 -9.55 16.46 -29.06
C PHE A 406 -9.52 14.93 -29.17
N VAL A 407 -10.66 14.29 -29.42
CA VAL A 407 -10.72 12.82 -29.46
C VAL A 407 -9.96 12.22 -30.66
N ARG A 408 -9.79 13.00 -31.75
CA ARG A 408 -8.95 12.62 -32.90
C ARG A 408 -7.44 12.69 -32.60
N ARG A 409 -7.00 13.66 -31.80
CA ARG A 409 -5.57 13.82 -31.43
C ARG A 409 -5.17 13.00 -30.20
N ARG A 410 -6.11 12.73 -29.29
CA ARG A 410 -5.93 11.90 -28.09
C ARG A 410 -7.02 10.80 -28.07
N PRO A 411 -6.79 9.66 -28.73
CA PRO A 411 -7.73 8.53 -28.67
C PRO A 411 -7.79 7.98 -27.24
N LEU A 412 -8.99 7.95 -26.66
CA LEU A 412 -9.26 7.42 -25.33
C LEU A 412 -9.91 6.03 -25.41
N ASN A 413 -9.58 5.15 -24.47
CA ASN A 413 -10.05 3.77 -24.36
C ASN A 413 -11.36 3.63 -23.56
N HIS A 414 -11.93 4.74 -23.09
CA HIS A 414 -13.24 4.84 -22.45
C HIS A 414 -14.18 5.78 -23.20
N ALA A 415 -15.47 5.62 -22.95
CA ALA A 415 -16.50 6.43 -23.58
C ALA A 415 -16.45 7.88 -23.08
N THR A 416 -16.46 8.84 -24.01
CA THR A 416 -16.54 10.27 -23.72
C THR A 416 -17.61 10.93 -24.57
N ALA A 417 -18.19 12.05 -24.10
CA ALA A 417 -19.15 12.83 -24.87
C ALA A 417 -19.04 14.34 -24.57
N PRO A 418 -19.39 15.21 -25.53
CA PRO A 418 -19.55 16.64 -25.30
C PRO A 418 -20.96 16.92 -24.75
N PHE A 419 -21.04 17.53 -23.58
CA PHE A 419 -22.30 17.95 -22.94
C PHE A 419 -22.50 19.47 -23.02
N PHE A 420 -22.02 20.11 -24.10
CA PHE A 420 -22.14 21.55 -24.29
C PHE A 420 -23.61 21.95 -24.49
N GLY A 421 -24.11 22.88 -23.68
CA GLY A 421 -25.52 23.29 -23.67
C GLY A 421 -26.47 22.32 -22.95
N ASP A 422 -26.14 21.04 -22.83
CA ASP A 422 -26.93 20.04 -22.09
C ASP A 422 -26.39 19.84 -20.67
N ASP A 423 -27.13 20.31 -19.66
CA ASP A 423 -26.79 20.08 -18.25
C ASP A 423 -27.35 18.77 -17.68
N ALA A 424 -28.03 17.90 -18.45
CA ALA A 424 -28.78 16.76 -17.89
C ALA A 424 -27.93 15.80 -17.03
N LEU A 425 -26.89 15.16 -17.58
CA LEU A 425 -26.03 14.25 -16.81
C LEU A 425 -25.24 14.99 -15.71
N TYR A 426 -24.83 16.24 -16.00
CA TYR A 426 -24.14 17.11 -15.03
C TYR A 426 -25.04 17.35 -13.80
N ASN A 427 -26.28 17.78 -14.00
CA ASN A 427 -27.26 18.03 -12.94
C ASN A 427 -27.68 16.77 -12.17
N GLN A 428 -27.64 15.57 -12.77
CA GLN A 428 -27.85 14.32 -12.04
C GLN A 428 -26.71 14.08 -11.02
N VAL A 429 -25.46 14.23 -11.46
CA VAL A 429 -24.28 13.98 -10.61
C VAL A 429 -24.09 15.10 -9.57
N ILE A 430 -24.22 16.36 -9.99
CA ILE A 430 -23.84 17.55 -9.20
C ILE A 430 -25.05 18.18 -8.50
N GLY A 431 -26.24 18.11 -9.08
CA GLY A 431 -27.45 18.80 -8.63
C GLY A 431 -27.73 20.09 -9.42
N PRO A 432 -28.99 20.57 -9.43
CA PRO A 432 -29.39 21.77 -10.17
C PRO A 432 -28.88 23.07 -9.51
N LYS A 433 -28.68 24.10 -10.34
CA LYS A 433 -28.16 25.43 -9.95
C LYS A 433 -29.04 26.13 -8.90
N SER A 434 -28.68 26.04 -7.63
CA SER A 434 -29.40 26.66 -6.51
C SER A 434 -28.96 28.12 -6.27
N GLY A 435 -29.81 29.08 -6.63
CA GLY A 435 -29.71 30.46 -6.15
C GLY A 435 -29.42 31.54 -7.21
N ARG A 436 -29.69 32.80 -6.86
CA ARG A 436 -29.31 33.97 -7.67
C ARG A 436 -27.80 34.19 -7.57
N GLY A 437 -27.10 34.18 -8.71
CA GLY A 437 -25.64 34.29 -8.75
C GLY A 437 -24.95 32.93 -8.90
N GLY A 438 -25.40 32.11 -9.86
CA GLY A 438 -25.02 30.70 -9.99
C GLY A 438 -23.52 30.43 -9.82
N GLN A 439 -23.21 29.44 -8.99
CA GLN A 439 -21.90 28.82 -8.93
C GLN A 439 -21.82 27.77 -10.04
N THR A 440 -20.99 28.02 -11.06
CA THR A 440 -20.43 26.93 -11.86
C THR A 440 -19.48 26.18 -10.91
N ARG A 441 -19.81 24.95 -10.47
CA ARG A 441 -18.90 24.20 -9.57
C ARG A 441 -17.55 24.03 -10.26
N LEU A 442 -16.48 24.07 -9.46
CA LEU A 442 -15.11 23.94 -9.95
C LEU A 442 -14.95 22.63 -10.74
N LEU A 443 -14.68 22.77 -12.04
CA LEU A 443 -14.14 21.70 -12.86
C LEU A 443 -12.61 21.64 -12.63
N PRO A 444 -11.99 20.45 -12.60
CA PRO A 444 -12.60 19.17 -12.90
C PRO A 444 -13.30 18.48 -11.72
N TYR A 445 -14.35 17.73 -12.04
CA TYR A 445 -15.24 17.07 -11.08
C TYR A 445 -15.34 15.57 -11.35
N LEU A 446 -15.54 14.77 -10.31
CA LEU A 446 -15.50 13.31 -10.31
C LEU A 446 -16.70 12.73 -9.56
N ALA A 447 -17.15 11.55 -9.98
CA ALA A 447 -18.20 10.78 -9.33
C ALA A 447 -18.01 9.27 -9.52
N LEU A 448 -18.47 8.52 -8.52
CA LEU A 448 -18.50 7.06 -8.49
C LEU A 448 -19.92 6.56 -8.33
N VAL A 449 -20.33 5.66 -9.22
CA VAL A 449 -21.67 5.09 -9.30
C VAL A 449 -21.53 3.57 -9.23
N SER A 450 -22.28 2.89 -8.35
CA SER A 450 -22.29 1.43 -8.24
C SER A 450 -23.02 0.76 -9.43
N SER A 451 -22.94 -0.56 -9.57
CA SER A 451 -23.49 -1.26 -10.75
C SER A 451 -25.02 -1.23 -10.83
N ASP A 452 -25.69 -1.07 -9.70
CA ASP A 452 -27.13 -0.72 -9.62
C ASP A 452 -27.46 0.65 -10.26
N GLY A 453 -26.46 1.47 -10.57
CA GLY A 453 -26.61 2.82 -11.09
C GLY A 453 -26.82 3.91 -10.03
N MET A 454 -26.53 3.65 -8.75
CA MET A 454 -26.66 4.64 -7.67
C MET A 454 -25.34 5.37 -7.41
N LEU A 455 -25.41 6.69 -7.22
CA LEU A 455 -24.28 7.55 -6.85
C LEU A 455 -23.81 7.23 -5.43
N ARG A 456 -22.52 6.90 -5.26
CA ARG A 456 -21.92 6.52 -3.97
C ARG A 456 -20.84 7.48 -3.49
N TRP A 457 -20.27 8.31 -4.37
CA TRP A 457 -19.30 9.36 -4.01
C TRP A 457 -19.22 10.42 -5.12
N HIS A 458 -18.94 11.68 -4.77
CA HIS A 458 -18.60 12.74 -5.73
C HIS A 458 -17.72 13.86 -5.13
N GLY A 459 -16.93 14.55 -5.95
CA GLY A 459 -16.03 15.62 -5.50
C GLY A 459 -15.18 16.26 -6.60
N THR A 460 -14.37 17.26 -6.26
CA THR A 460 -13.39 17.87 -7.16
C THR A 460 -12.07 17.09 -7.18
N THR A 461 -11.22 17.30 -8.18
CA THR A 461 -9.88 16.66 -8.24
C THR A 461 -8.90 17.11 -7.15
N GLN A 462 -9.24 18.12 -6.33
CA GLN A 462 -8.48 18.45 -5.12
C GLN A 462 -8.61 17.36 -4.04
N ARG A 463 -9.69 16.57 -4.06
CA ARG A 463 -9.98 15.47 -3.14
C ARG A 463 -9.52 14.11 -3.70
N PHE A 464 -8.30 14.06 -4.25
CA PHE A 464 -7.88 12.93 -5.08
C PHE A 464 -7.63 11.65 -4.27
N GLU A 465 -7.08 11.75 -3.06
CA GLU A 465 -6.86 10.55 -2.23
C GLU A 465 -8.19 10.05 -1.63
N GLU A 466 -9.15 10.93 -1.29
CA GLU A 466 -10.51 10.48 -0.92
C GLU A 466 -11.21 9.79 -2.10
N PHE A 467 -11.07 10.31 -3.33
CA PHE A 467 -11.58 9.65 -4.53
C PHE A 467 -11.03 8.23 -4.69
N ARG A 468 -9.72 8.02 -4.45
CA ARG A 468 -9.09 6.70 -4.55
C ARG A 468 -9.62 5.74 -3.50
N ALA A 469 -9.69 6.16 -2.24
CA ALA A 469 -10.27 5.35 -1.17
C ALA A 469 -11.74 5.00 -1.45
N ALA A 470 -12.51 5.93 -2.01
CA ALA A 470 -13.89 5.70 -2.43
C ALA A 470 -14.00 4.72 -3.62
N LEU A 471 -13.09 4.80 -4.60
CA LEU A 471 -13.04 3.89 -5.74
C LEU A 471 -12.72 2.46 -5.29
N ASP A 472 -11.70 2.28 -4.46
CA ASP A 472 -11.33 0.97 -3.91
C ASP A 472 -12.45 0.39 -3.04
N SER A 473 -13.15 1.22 -2.27
CA SER A 473 -14.33 0.81 -1.48
C SER A 473 -15.48 0.33 -2.37
N VAL A 474 -15.84 1.07 -3.42
CA VAL A 474 -16.89 0.65 -4.37
C VAL A 474 -16.50 -0.66 -5.07
N LEU A 475 -15.27 -0.79 -5.58
CA LEU A 475 -14.82 -2.00 -6.30
C LEU A 475 -14.62 -3.23 -5.41
N ALA A 476 -14.56 -3.06 -4.09
CA ALA A 476 -14.52 -4.13 -3.10
C ALA A 476 -15.92 -4.54 -2.61
N ASN A 477 -16.81 -3.58 -2.35
CA ASN A 477 -18.08 -3.81 -1.65
C ASN A 477 -19.32 -3.93 -2.55
N ASP A 478 -19.22 -3.60 -3.85
CA ASP A 478 -20.36 -3.64 -4.77
C ASP A 478 -20.89 -5.07 -5.01
N PRO A 479 -22.17 -5.36 -4.69
CA PRO A 479 -22.77 -6.68 -4.85
C PRO A 479 -22.86 -7.19 -6.30
N GLY A 480 -23.06 -6.31 -7.29
CA GLY A 480 -23.21 -6.72 -8.69
C GLY A 480 -21.86 -7.05 -9.32
N ILE A 481 -20.82 -6.30 -8.95
CA ILE A 481 -19.43 -6.67 -9.22
C ILE A 481 -19.12 -8.06 -8.61
N ALA A 482 -19.52 -8.30 -7.36
CA ALA A 482 -19.32 -9.59 -6.71
C ALA A 482 -20.09 -10.74 -7.39
N ALA A 483 -21.35 -10.53 -7.76
CA ALA A 483 -22.20 -11.53 -8.43
C ALA A 483 -21.66 -11.91 -9.82
N ARG A 484 -21.27 -10.92 -10.64
CA ARG A 484 -20.63 -11.16 -11.94
C ARG A 484 -19.31 -11.91 -11.79
N ARG A 485 -18.43 -11.49 -10.88
CA ARG A 485 -17.15 -12.19 -10.58
C ARG A 485 -17.41 -13.66 -10.19
N ALA A 486 -18.45 -13.94 -9.40
CA ALA A 486 -18.83 -15.30 -9.01
C ALA A 486 -19.39 -16.15 -10.17
N ALA A 487 -19.97 -15.54 -11.21
CA ALA A 487 -20.37 -16.23 -12.44
C ALA A 487 -19.18 -16.48 -13.38
N GLU A 488 -18.26 -15.52 -13.49
CA GLU A 488 -16.99 -15.67 -14.20
C GLU A 488 -16.14 -16.82 -13.61
N ASP A 489 -15.99 -16.86 -12.28
CA ASP A 489 -15.26 -17.94 -11.58
C ASP A 489 -15.89 -19.34 -11.84
N LYS A 490 -17.23 -19.43 -11.96
CA LYS A 490 -17.91 -20.68 -12.37
C LYS A 490 -17.52 -21.09 -13.79
N LEU A 491 -17.54 -20.16 -14.76
CA LEU A 491 -17.12 -20.46 -16.14
C LEU A 491 -15.66 -20.91 -16.18
N ILE A 492 -14.74 -20.16 -15.59
CA ILE A 492 -13.30 -20.47 -15.63
C ILE A 492 -13.05 -21.86 -14.99
N THR A 493 -13.68 -22.15 -13.85
CA THR A 493 -13.61 -23.48 -13.21
C THR A 493 -14.13 -24.60 -14.10
N SER A 494 -15.17 -24.35 -14.89
CA SER A 494 -15.74 -25.34 -15.83
C SER A 494 -14.84 -25.58 -17.05
N SER A 495 -14.29 -24.53 -17.66
CA SER A 495 -13.38 -24.61 -18.80
C SER A 495 -12.07 -25.31 -18.42
N VAL A 496 -11.53 -25.01 -17.23
CA VAL A 496 -10.32 -25.69 -16.71
C VAL A 496 -10.57 -27.19 -16.49
N ARG A 497 -11.76 -27.59 -16.00
CA ARG A 497 -12.12 -29.02 -15.86
C ARG A 497 -12.21 -29.74 -17.21
N GLN A 498 -12.76 -29.08 -18.24
CA GLN A 498 -12.82 -29.65 -19.59
C GLN A 498 -11.42 -29.80 -20.20
N ASN A 499 -10.59 -28.76 -20.13
CA ASN A 499 -9.22 -28.76 -20.69
C ASN A 499 -8.27 -29.74 -19.98
N LEU A 500 -8.53 -30.11 -18.73
CA LEU A 500 -7.76 -31.12 -17.98
C LEU A 500 -8.27 -32.57 -18.16
N GLY A 501 -9.32 -32.81 -18.95
CA GLY A 501 -9.79 -34.15 -19.30
C GLY A 501 -10.31 -35.00 -18.13
N VAL A 502 -10.68 -34.39 -17.00
CA VAL A 502 -11.13 -35.11 -15.80
C VAL A 502 -12.57 -35.61 -15.97
N PRO A 503 -12.85 -36.93 -15.90
CA PRO A 503 -14.21 -37.45 -16.11
C PRO A 503 -15.19 -37.01 -15.02
N SER A 504 -16.41 -36.65 -15.43
CA SER A 504 -17.44 -36.10 -14.53
C SER A 504 -18.23 -37.18 -13.79
N SER A 505 -17.63 -37.82 -12.77
CA SER A 505 -18.41 -38.57 -11.76
C SER A 505 -17.60 -38.74 -10.45
N PRO A 506 -18.20 -38.49 -9.26
CA PRO A 506 -17.54 -38.75 -7.99
C PRO A 506 -17.60 -40.24 -7.63
N ARG A 507 -16.44 -40.86 -7.38
CA ARG A 507 -16.38 -42.15 -6.67
C ARG A 507 -15.76 -41.97 -5.29
N ALA A 508 -16.32 -42.67 -4.31
CA ALA A 508 -16.03 -42.46 -2.90
C ALA A 508 -14.59 -42.86 -2.53
N ALA A 509 -14.09 -42.27 -1.43
CA ALA A 509 -12.81 -42.63 -0.86
C ALA A 509 -12.82 -44.06 -0.30
N THR A 510 -11.71 -44.77 -0.50
CA THR A 510 -11.29 -45.89 0.33
C THR A 510 -9.89 -45.57 0.84
N ASN A 511 -9.70 -45.68 2.15
CA ASN A 511 -8.37 -45.65 2.75
C ASN A 511 -7.63 -46.93 2.36
N ASP A 512 -6.32 -46.84 2.19
CA ASP A 512 -5.42 -47.90 2.64
C ASP A 512 -4.18 -47.24 3.25
N HIS A 513 -3.83 -47.66 4.46
CA HIS A 513 -2.57 -47.32 5.11
C HIS A 513 -1.59 -48.47 4.89
N ASP A 514 -0.42 -48.22 4.31
CA ASP A 514 0.80 -48.78 4.88
C ASP A 514 2.09 -48.08 4.41
N ALA A 515 3.19 -48.46 5.06
CA ALA A 515 4.60 -48.16 4.75
C ALA A 515 5.12 -46.71 4.98
N SER A 516 5.95 -46.59 6.02
CA SER A 516 7.00 -45.56 6.17
C SER A 516 8.10 -46.10 7.11
N PRO A 517 9.33 -45.54 7.11
CA PRO A 517 9.88 -44.49 6.24
C PRO A 517 11.12 -44.93 5.44
N GLY A 518 11.40 -44.26 4.32
CA GLY A 518 12.66 -44.39 3.57
C GLY A 518 13.26 -43.02 3.24
N ALA A 519 14.48 -42.74 3.71
CA ALA A 519 15.20 -41.48 3.53
C ALA A 519 16.73 -41.75 3.46
N PRO A 520 17.56 -40.85 2.88
CA PRO A 520 17.26 -39.47 2.51
C PRO A 520 17.62 -39.09 1.05
N ASP A 521 17.46 -37.80 0.74
CA ASP A 521 18.21 -37.01 -0.25
C ASP A 521 18.41 -37.57 -1.67
N LYS A 522 17.41 -37.32 -2.53
CA LYS A 522 17.70 -36.85 -3.88
C LYS A 522 17.53 -35.35 -3.95
N LYS A 523 18.54 -34.62 -4.46
CA LYS A 523 18.31 -33.31 -5.07
C LYS A 523 17.35 -33.49 -6.26
N PRO A 524 16.46 -32.53 -6.55
CA PRO A 524 15.90 -32.40 -7.89
C PRO A 524 17.04 -32.21 -8.88
N ASP A 525 17.08 -33.03 -9.94
CA ASP A 525 18.16 -33.00 -10.93
C ASP A 525 18.15 -31.69 -11.74
N SER A 526 19.34 -31.18 -12.04
CA SER A 526 19.51 -29.85 -12.65
C SER A 526 19.34 -29.83 -14.18
N ASP A 527 18.53 -30.74 -14.73
CA ASP A 527 18.23 -30.81 -16.18
C ASP A 527 17.04 -29.91 -16.55
N GLY A 528 17.12 -28.65 -16.09
CA GLY A 528 16.35 -27.56 -16.66
C GLY A 528 16.73 -27.38 -18.14
N LYS A 529 15.71 -27.23 -18.99
CA LYS A 529 15.86 -27.10 -20.45
C LYS A 529 16.85 -25.98 -20.77
N LYS A 530 18.05 -26.32 -21.30
CA LYS A 530 19.11 -25.34 -21.55
C LYS A 530 18.69 -24.35 -22.63
N VAL A 531 18.26 -23.17 -22.19
CA VAL A 531 17.97 -22.01 -23.03
C VAL A 531 19.17 -21.70 -23.93
N SER A 532 18.92 -21.60 -25.23
CA SER A 532 19.93 -21.32 -26.24
C SER A 532 19.97 -19.83 -26.62
N PRO A 533 21.08 -19.33 -27.20
CA PRO A 533 21.11 -18.00 -27.80
C PRO A 533 20.13 -17.81 -28.98
N ALA A 534 19.52 -18.88 -29.52
CA ALA A 534 18.48 -18.77 -30.54
C ALA A 534 17.12 -18.40 -29.91
N ASP A 535 16.82 -18.90 -28.72
CA ASP A 535 15.56 -18.61 -28.03
C ASP A 535 15.43 -17.11 -27.72
N TYR A 536 16.50 -16.45 -27.27
CA TYR A 536 16.53 -15.00 -27.07
C TYR A 536 16.44 -14.17 -28.37
N ARG A 537 16.79 -14.74 -29.53
CA ARG A 537 16.61 -14.08 -30.84
C ARG A 537 15.19 -14.23 -31.38
N ASN A 538 14.54 -15.34 -31.04
CA ASN A 538 13.19 -15.66 -31.48
C ASN A 538 12.12 -15.13 -30.50
N ALA A 539 12.50 -14.79 -29.27
CA ALA A 539 11.62 -14.16 -28.29
C ALA A 539 11.10 -12.78 -28.75
N ARG A 540 9.83 -12.49 -28.47
CA ARG A 540 9.18 -11.24 -28.84
C ARG A 540 9.52 -10.16 -27.81
N TRP A 541 10.38 -9.22 -28.17
CA TRP A 541 10.78 -8.10 -27.31
C TRP A 541 9.96 -6.84 -27.57
N PRO A 542 9.83 -5.91 -26.59
CA PRO A 542 9.21 -4.61 -26.84
C PRO A 542 9.96 -3.82 -27.91
N ALA A 543 9.25 -2.89 -28.55
CA ALA A 543 9.88 -1.90 -29.39
C ALA A 543 10.83 -1.04 -28.55
N HIS A 544 11.97 -0.66 -29.13
CA HIS A 544 12.86 0.31 -28.50
C HIS A 544 12.11 1.64 -28.34
N ASN A 545 12.22 2.26 -27.17
CA ASN A 545 11.70 3.58 -26.93
C ASN A 545 12.41 4.60 -27.83
N THR A 546 11.61 5.36 -28.59
CA THR A 546 12.04 6.43 -29.50
C THR A 546 11.70 7.84 -28.99
N GLY A 547 11.11 7.93 -27.79
CA GLY A 547 10.87 9.20 -27.10
C GLY A 547 12.14 9.78 -26.47
N GLU A 548 11.97 10.78 -25.62
CA GLU A 548 13.08 11.42 -24.91
C GLU A 548 13.74 10.43 -23.92
N LEU A 549 15.05 10.24 -24.08
CA LEU A 549 15.86 9.40 -23.19
C LEU A 549 16.85 10.28 -22.44
N TYR A 550 16.69 10.35 -21.11
CA TYR A 550 17.60 11.05 -20.20
C TYR A 550 18.96 10.35 -20.00
N GLY A 551 19.46 9.68 -21.02
CA GLY A 551 20.69 8.90 -21.02
C GLY A 551 21.01 8.29 -22.38
N LYS A 552 22.22 7.77 -22.51
CA LYS A 552 22.72 7.09 -23.70
C LYS A 552 21.87 5.86 -24.03
N ASN A 553 21.28 5.86 -25.22
CA ASN A 553 20.53 4.72 -25.73
C ASN A 553 21.45 3.51 -25.96
N VAL A 554 21.18 2.43 -25.22
CA VAL A 554 21.85 1.13 -25.28
C VAL A 554 20.85 -0.02 -25.49
N GLN A 555 19.61 0.29 -25.89
CA GLN A 555 18.59 -0.71 -26.22
C GLN A 555 19.08 -1.64 -27.34
N GLY A 556 18.81 -2.94 -27.18
CA GLY A 556 19.33 -4.01 -28.03
C GLY A 556 20.81 -4.37 -27.78
N ARG A 557 21.46 -3.79 -26.76
CA ARG A 557 22.87 -4.06 -26.40
C ARG A 557 22.98 -4.56 -24.96
N ARG A 558 24.12 -5.16 -24.62
CA ARG A 558 24.43 -5.46 -23.21
C ARG A 558 24.73 -4.17 -22.44
N LEU A 559 24.43 -4.19 -21.14
CA LEU A 559 24.72 -3.08 -20.24
C LEU A 559 26.23 -2.70 -20.31
N PRO A 560 26.60 -1.41 -20.47
CA PRO A 560 28.01 -1.02 -20.65
C PRO A 560 28.90 -1.22 -19.41
N ALA A 561 28.29 -1.48 -18.25
CA ALA A 561 28.94 -1.75 -16.99
C ALA A 561 28.49 -3.12 -16.44
N SER A 562 29.40 -3.87 -15.83
CA SER A 562 29.03 -4.93 -14.90
C SER A 562 28.29 -4.34 -13.68
N LEU A 563 27.41 -5.10 -13.04
CA LEU A 563 26.83 -4.76 -11.73
C LEU A 563 27.59 -5.50 -10.61
N GLY A 564 27.65 -4.91 -9.42
CA GLY A 564 28.14 -5.59 -8.20
C GLY A 564 29.22 -4.86 -7.41
N SER A 565 29.71 -3.70 -7.85
CA SER A 565 30.60 -2.83 -7.06
C SER A 565 29.85 -1.81 -6.19
N GLU A 566 28.55 -1.66 -6.43
CA GLU A 566 27.69 -0.66 -5.80
C GLU A 566 27.47 -1.02 -4.33
N GLN A 567 27.43 -0.02 -3.46
CA GLN A 567 27.16 -0.29 -2.05
C GLN A 567 25.67 -0.61 -1.87
N TRP A 568 25.38 -1.83 -1.44
CA TRP A 568 24.03 -2.27 -1.12
C TRP A 568 23.57 -1.55 0.15
N ILE A 569 22.44 -0.86 0.05
CA ILE A 569 21.83 -0.12 1.16
C ILE A 569 20.85 -1.03 1.90
N THR A 570 19.94 -1.65 1.14
CA THR A 570 19.10 -2.76 1.58
C THR A 570 19.79 -4.10 1.33
N SER A 571 19.35 -5.16 2.03
CA SER A 571 19.73 -6.55 1.76
C SER A 571 19.66 -6.93 0.28
N LYS A 572 20.62 -7.77 -0.17
CA LYS A 572 20.61 -8.37 -1.52
C LYS A 572 19.38 -9.28 -1.75
N PRO A 573 18.90 -9.44 -3.01
CA PRO A 573 17.83 -10.37 -3.32
C PRO A 573 18.18 -11.80 -2.89
N ALA A 574 17.25 -12.43 -2.17
CA ALA A 574 17.37 -13.84 -1.80
C ALA A 574 17.43 -14.71 -3.06
N GLY A 575 18.51 -15.49 -3.22
CA GLY A 575 18.79 -16.25 -4.44
C GLY A 575 19.61 -15.51 -5.51
N GLY A 576 20.00 -14.24 -5.28
CA GLY A 576 20.84 -13.47 -6.20
C GLY A 576 20.09 -12.83 -7.37
N LEU A 577 20.86 -12.40 -8.38
CA LEU A 577 20.36 -11.74 -9.60
C LEU A 577 20.30 -12.71 -10.81
N ASP A 578 20.93 -13.88 -10.70
CA ASP A 578 21.17 -14.75 -11.85
C ASP A 578 19.87 -15.34 -12.40
N GLY A 579 19.67 -15.18 -13.72
CA GLY A 579 18.45 -15.58 -14.38
C GLY A 579 17.20 -14.82 -13.90
N ARG A 580 17.33 -13.56 -13.47
CA ARG A 580 16.20 -12.64 -13.33
C ARG A 580 16.26 -11.54 -14.38
N VAL A 581 15.09 -11.10 -14.85
CA VAL A 581 14.96 -9.81 -15.52
C VAL A 581 15.37 -8.74 -14.50
N LEU A 582 16.20 -7.79 -14.90
CA LEU A 582 16.63 -6.69 -14.03
C LEU A 582 16.00 -5.39 -14.49
N VAL A 583 15.50 -4.61 -13.53
CA VAL A 583 15.10 -3.22 -13.75
C VAL A 583 16.04 -2.35 -12.95
N LEU A 584 16.84 -1.54 -13.63
CA LEU A 584 17.70 -0.54 -12.98
C LEU A 584 16.92 0.77 -12.96
N ASP A 585 16.69 1.33 -11.79
CA ASP A 585 16.00 2.62 -11.59
C ASP A 585 16.99 3.65 -11.06
N PHE A 586 17.14 4.77 -11.77
CA PHE A 586 18.08 5.84 -11.45
C PHE A 586 17.29 6.98 -10.78
N TRP A 587 17.62 7.26 -9.53
CA TRP A 587 16.80 8.09 -8.63
C TRP A 587 17.64 8.91 -7.64
N ALA A 588 16.99 9.83 -6.92
CA ALA A 588 17.58 10.64 -5.86
C ALA A 588 16.54 10.98 -4.78
N THR A 589 16.98 11.27 -3.55
CA THR A 589 16.08 11.59 -2.42
C THR A 589 15.34 12.93 -2.61
N TRP A 590 15.88 13.85 -3.41
CA TRP A 590 15.22 15.10 -3.83
C TRP A 590 14.28 14.93 -5.05
N CYS A 591 14.36 13.82 -5.79
CA CYS A 591 13.62 13.63 -7.05
C CYS A 591 12.14 13.28 -6.81
N GLY A 592 11.28 14.30 -6.69
CA GLY A 592 9.82 14.14 -6.54
C GLY A 592 9.15 13.15 -7.53
N PRO A 593 9.42 13.20 -8.84
CA PRO A 593 8.87 12.23 -9.79
C PRO A 593 9.37 10.79 -9.56
N CYS A 594 10.61 10.60 -9.12
CA CYS A 594 11.14 9.28 -8.75
C CYS A 594 10.35 8.67 -7.57
N LYS A 595 9.98 9.50 -6.57
CA LYS A 595 9.12 9.05 -5.44
C LYS A 595 7.75 8.58 -5.93
N ARG A 596 7.19 9.20 -6.96
CA ARG A 596 5.93 8.77 -7.60
C ARG A 596 6.08 7.47 -8.41
N ALA A 597 7.27 7.17 -8.94
CA ALA A 597 7.56 5.92 -9.64
C ALA A 597 7.74 4.73 -8.67
N SER A 598 8.29 4.99 -7.47
CA SER A 598 8.60 3.97 -6.46
C SER A 598 7.44 2.99 -6.18
N PRO A 599 6.18 3.40 -5.89
CA PRO A 599 5.07 2.47 -5.71
C PRO A 599 4.77 1.55 -6.90
N LYS A 600 4.99 2.01 -8.14
CA LYS A 600 4.82 1.19 -9.36
C LYS A 600 5.89 0.09 -9.39
N LEU A 601 7.16 0.47 -9.21
CA LEU A 601 8.32 -0.42 -9.22
C LEU A 601 8.26 -1.46 -8.08
N ASP A 602 7.85 -1.02 -6.90
CA ASP A 602 7.60 -1.85 -5.72
C ASP A 602 6.44 -2.83 -5.94
N GLY A 603 5.38 -2.38 -6.62
CA GLY A 603 4.30 -3.25 -7.11
C GLY A 603 4.80 -4.35 -8.06
N PHE A 604 5.68 -4.04 -9.02
CA PHE A 604 6.29 -5.05 -9.88
C PHE A 604 7.17 -6.03 -9.11
N GLN A 605 8.04 -5.54 -8.21
CA GLN A 605 8.90 -6.38 -7.39
C GLN A 605 8.08 -7.35 -6.51
N ARG A 606 7.00 -6.88 -5.85
CA ARG A 606 6.09 -7.75 -5.08
C ARG A 606 5.39 -8.80 -5.94
N ARG A 607 5.04 -8.48 -7.19
CA ARG A 607 4.33 -9.41 -8.09
C ARG A 607 5.23 -10.47 -8.69
N HIS A 608 6.51 -10.14 -8.98
CA HIS A 608 7.40 -10.94 -9.84
C HIS A 608 8.77 -11.26 -9.24
N GLY A 609 9.06 -10.95 -7.97
CA GLY A 609 10.41 -10.96 -7.37
C GLY A 609 11.23 -12.27 -7.42
N ASN A 610 10.66 -13.40 -7.86
CA ASN A 610 11.40 -14.63 -8.19
C ASN A 610 12.10 -14.55 -9.56
N ASP A 611 11.47 -13.88 -10.52
CA ASP A 611 11.87 -13.75 -11.93
C ASP A 611 12.31 -12.32 -12.29
N LEU A 612 12.01 -11.35 -11.43
CA LEU A 612 12.40 -9.94 -11.50
C LEU A 612 13.31 -9.57 -10.32
N ALA A 613 14.26 -8.68 -10.54
CA ALA A 613 14.84 -7.87 -9.46
C ALA A 613 14.92 -6.40 -9.89
N VAL A 614 14.16 -5.56 -9.20
CA VAL A 614 14.26 -4.10 -9.27
C VAL A 614 15.43 -3.64 -8.39
N LEU A 615 16.30 -2.81 -8.96
CA LEU A 615 17.55 -2.30 -8.38
C LEU A 615 17.54 -0.77 -8.50
N ALA A 616 17.23 -0.08 -7.40
CA ALA A 616 17.15 1.37 -7.32
C ALA A 616 18.51 1.99 -6.99
N ILE A 617 19.21 2.42 -8.03
CA ILE A 617 20.56 2.99 -8.01
C ILE A 617 20.45 4.49 -7.70
N GLY A 618 20.80 4.86 -6.47
CA GLY A 618 20.87 6.25 -6.01
C GLY A 618 22.31 6.79 -5.99
N GLY A 619 22.43 8.10 -5.75
CA GLY A 619 23.71 8.80 -5.58
C GLY A 619 23.92 10.01 -6.48
N GLN A 620 22.91 10.52 -7.19
CA GLN A 620 23.06 11.69 -8.07
C GLN A 620 23.28 12.99 -7.27
N GLY A 621 24.55 13.29 -6.96
CA GLY A 621 24.95 14.45 -6.16
C GLY A 621 24.65 14.32 -4.66
N GLU A 622 24.33 13.11 -4.20
CA GLU A 622 23.94 12.80 -2.81
C GLU A 622 25.01 11.93 -2.15
N ASP A 623 25.20 12.08 -0.84
CA ASP A 623 26.08 11.21 -0.06
C ASP A 623 25.39 9.90 0.35
N LEU A 624 26.22 8.97 0.86
CA LEU A 624 25.82 7.63 1.24
C LEU A 624 24.78 7.61 2.37
N ASP A 625 24.88 8.52 3.34
CA ASP A 625 24.02 8.55 4.53
C ASP A 625 22.70 9.27 4.26
N THR A 626 22.68 10.29 3.39
CA THR A 626 21.44 10.85 2.81
C THR A 626 20.63 9.76 2.08
N VAL A 627 21.26 9.02 1.16
CA VAL A 627 20.58 7.95 0.40
C VAL A 627 20.17 6.79 1.31
N ARG A 628 21.00 6.42 2.30
CA ARG A 628 20.69 5.38 3.30
C ARG A 628 19.53 5.77 4.21
N SER A 629 19.53 7.00 4.73
CA SER A 629 18.47 7.51 5.60
C SER A 629 17.13 7.47 4.88
N TYR A 630 17.08 7.95 3.63
CA TYR A 630 15.89 7.86 2.80
C TYR A 630 15.46 6.40 2.58
N ALA A 631 16.35 5.52 2.09
CA ALA A 631 16.00 4.14 1.76
C ALA A 631 15.55 3.32 2.98
N ASN A 632 16.12 3.57 4.16
CA ASN A 632 15.70 2.93 5.41
C ASN A 632 14.36 3.47 5.91
N GLY A 633 14.03 4.74 5.62
CA GLY A 633 12.74 5.36 5.95
C GLY A 633 11.59 5.02 4.99
N HIS A 634 11.84 4.36 3.87
CA HIS A 634 10.83 4.04 2.84
C HIS A 634 10.75 2.52 2.64
N SER A 635 9.74 1.88 3.22
CA SER A 635 9.54 0.42 3.19
C SER A 635 9.14 -0.11 1.81
N VAL A 636 10.10 -0.28 0.92
CA VAL A 636 9.94 -0.91 -0.40
C VAL A 636 10.46 -2.35 -0.42
N SER A 637 9.94 -3.15 -1.34
CA SER A 637 10.27 -4.57 -1.51
C SER A 637 11.45 -4.81 -2.46
N TYR A 638 11.93 -3.74 -3.11
CA TYR A 638 13.06 -3.74 -4.04
C TYR A 638 14.36 -3.28 -3.38
N HIS A 639 15.47 -3.43 -4.10
CA HIS A 639 16.79 -3.26 -3.51
C HIS A 639 17.37 -1.89 -3.85
N HIS A 640 17.72 -1.10 -2.84
CA HIS A 640 18.46 0.14 -3.00
C HIS A 640 19.97 -0.10 -3.02
N LEU A 641 20.65 0.56 -3.95
CA LEU A 641 22.11 0.58 -4.09
C LEU A 641 22.59 2.02 -4.22
N PHE A 642 23.83 2.27 -3.82
CA PHE A 642 24.50 3.56 -3.93
C PHE A 642 25.72 3.46 -4.86
N ASP A 643 25.68 4.19 -5.97
CA ASP A 643 26.78 4.27 -6.94
C ASP A 643 27.80 5.35 -6.52
N ALA A 644 28.53 5.07 -5.44
CA ALA A 644 29.53 5.97 -4.84
C ALA A 644 30.60 6.49 -5.82
N SER A 645 30.77 5.81 -6.95
CA SER A 645 31.76 6.12 -8.00
C SER A 645 31.15 6.70 -9.28
N GLN A 646 29.84 6.95 -9.31
CA GLN A 646 29.06 7.34 -10.51
C GLN A 646 29.31 6.39 -11.72
N ARG A 647 29.70 5.14 -11.48
CA ARG A 647 30.21 4.24 -12.53
C ARG A 647 29.09 3.75 -13.43
N VAL A 648 27.94 3.38 -12.88
CA VAL A 648 26.76 2.97 -13.65
C VAL A 648 26.11 4.20 -14.28
N TYR A 649 25.92 5.28 -13.51
CA TYR A 649 25.42 6.58 -13.97
C TYR A 649 26.19 7.10 -15.20
N ASN A 650 27.53 7.16 -15.12
CA ASN A 650 28.39 7.60 -16.22
C ASN A 650 28.45 6.59 -17.38
N SER A 651 28.36 5.27 -17.13
CA SER A 651 28.40 4.27 -18.21
C SER A 651 27.21 4.39 -19.17
N LEU A 652 26.07 4.85 -18.65
CA LEU A 652 24.84 5.17 -19.36
C LEU A 652 24.70 6.67 -19.66
N ALA A 653 25.65 7.51 -19.25
CA ALA A 653 25.60 8.97 -19.34
C ALA A 653 24.23 9.55 -18.95
N ILE A 654 23.71 9.16 -17.78
CA ILE A 654 22.42 9.64 -17.28
C ILE A 654 22.49 11.15 -17.01
N GLN A 655 21.58 11.91 -17.61
CA GLN A 655 21.52 13.38 -17.54
C GLN A 655 20.36 13.89 -16.68
N ALA A 656 19.27 13.13 -16.55
CA ALA A 656 18.13 13.44 -15.71
C ALA A 656 17.43 12.16 -15.22
N ILE A 657 16.58 12.31 -14.19
CA ILE A 657 15.89 11.22 -13.50
C ILE A 657 14.41 11.58 -13.26
N PRO A 658 13.50 10.60 -13.15
CA PRO A 658 13.73 9.15 -13.16
C PRO A 658 14.07 8.62 -14.56
N HIS A 659 15.01 7.68 -14.60
CA HIS A 659 15.33 6.90 -15.79
C HIS A 659 15.39 5.43 -15.40
N THR A 660 14.83 4.54 -16.21
CA THR A 660 14.86 3.09 -16.01
C THR A 660 15.42 2.34 -17.20
N VAL A 661 16.03 1.19 -16.91
CA VAL A 661 16.61 0.26 -17.88
C VAL A 661 16.06 -1.14 -17.60
N ILE A 662 15.35 -1.74 -18.56
CA ILE A 662 14.81 -3.10 -18.47
C ILE A 662 15.76 -4.04 -19.21
N MET A 663 16.30 -5.05 -18.51
CA MET A 663 17.32 -5.98 -19.02
C MET A 663 16.88 -7.44 -18.84
N SER A 664 16.94 -8.23 -19.92
CA SER A 664 16.63 -9.66 -19.91
C SER A 664 17.77 -10.52 -19.31
N THR A 665 17.50 -11.80 -19.07
CA THR A 665 18.41 -12.74 -18.40
C THR A 665 19.70 -13.06 -19.18
N ASP A 666 19.76 -12.77 -20.48
CA ASP A 666 20.99 -12.77 -21.28
C ASP A 666 21.84 -11.49 -21.13
N GLY A 667 21.43 -10.56 -20.26
CA GLY A 667 22.12 -9.31 -19.97
C GLY A 667 21.95 -8.22 -21.03
N VAL A 668 20.96 -8.35 -21.92
CA VAL A 668 20.67 -7.37 -22.98
C VAL A 668 19.54 -6.43 -22.54
N VAL A 669 19.77 -5.12 -22.71
CA VAL A 669 18.76 -4.08 -22.47
C VAL A 669 17.69 -4.18 -23.54
N ARG A 670 16.43 -4.36 -23.14
CA ARG A 670 15.28 -4.48 -24.04
C ARG A 670 14.48 -3.20 -24.17
N TRP A 671 14.51 -2.33 -23.15
CA TRP A 671 13.81 -1.04 -23.14
C TRP A 671 14.51 -0.06 -22.18
N GLN A 672 14.42 1.24 -22.47
CA GLN A 672 14.84 2.34 -21.59
C GLN A 672 13.84 3.49 -21.63
N GLY A 673 13.74 4.28 -20.56
CA GLY A 673 12.84 5.44 -20.53
C GLY A 673 12.50 5.91 -19.13
N ASN A 674 11.42 6.66 -19.00
CA ASN A 674 10.89 7.11 -17.71
C ASN A 674 9.90 6.05 -17.16
N PRO A 675 10.05 5.53 -15.94
CA PRO A 675 9.12 4.53 -15.37
C PRO A 675 7.67 5.01 -15.19
N LEU A 676 7.41 6.32 -15.28
CA LEU A 676 6.06 6.89 -15.29
C LEU A 676 5.43 6.95 -16.69
N SER A 677 6.18 6.67 -17.77
CA SER A 677 5.60 6.69 -19.12
C SER A 677 4.64 5.52 -19.35
N PRO A 678 3.68 5.63 -20.30
CA PRO A 678 2.72 4.57 -20.58
C PRO A 678 3.36 3.24 -21.01
N GLU A 679 4.49 3.30 -21.70
CA GLU A 679 5.13 2.15 -22.34
C GLU A 679 5.92 1.28 -21.35
N PHE A 680 6.24 1.78 -20.14
CA PHE A 680 7.07 1.05 -19.17
C PHE A 680 6.42 -0.26 -18.71
N ASP A 681 5.14 -0.23 -18.34
CA ASP A 681 4.42 -1.40 -17.82
C ASP A 681 4.30 -2.48 -18.90
N ASP A 682 3.94 -2.09 -20.13
CA ASP A 682 3.83 -3.00 -21.26
C ASP A 682 5.20 -3.59 -21.62
N ALA A 683 6.26 -2.77 -21.66
CA ALA A 683 7.62 -3.24 -21.94
C ALA A 683 8.13 -4.22 -20.87
N LEU A 684 7.88 -3.95 -19.59
CA LEU A 684 8.32 -4.82 -18.49
C LEU A 684 7.54 -6.14 -18.46
N ASN A 685 6.22 -6.08 -18.61
CA ASN A 685 5.38 -7.28 -18.73
C ASN A 685 5.78 -8.12 -19.95
N MET A 686 5.99 -7.49 -21.10
CA MET A 686 6.41 -8.16 -22.33
C MET A 686 7.77 -8.84 -22.20
N VAL A 687 8.75 -8.20 -21.54
CA VAL A 687 10.05 -8.83 -21.23
C VAL A 687 9.86 -10.03 -20.29
N LEU A 688 9.11 -9.89 -19.19
CA LEU A 688 8.85 -11.00 -18.25
C LEU A 688 8.12 -12.18 -18.89
N GLN A 689 7.17 -11.93 -19.81
CA GLN A 689 6.41 -12.97 -20.54
C GLN A 689 7.21 -13.65 -21.66
N ASN A 690 8.25 -13.01 -22.19
CA ASN A 690 9.00 -13.49 -23.36
C ASN A 690 10.43 -13.94 -23.04
N ASP A 691 10.99 -13.58 -21.88
CA ASP A 691 12.32 -14.01 -21.46
C ASP A 691 12.42 -15.55 -21.34
N PRO A 692 13.24 -16.23 -22.14
CA PRO A 692 13.27 -17.69 -22.18
C PRO A 692 13.63 -18.39 -20.86
N VAL A 693 14.34 -17.74 -19.92
CA VAL A 693 14.66 -18.34 -18.61
C VAL A 693 13.48 -18.19 -17.65
N VAL A 694 12.78 -17.05 -17.67
CA VAL A 694 11.53 -16.86 -16.93
C VAL A 694 10.46 -17.84 -17.44
N LYS A 695 10.36 -18.02 -18.77
CA LYS A 695 9.50 -19.03 -19.42
C LYS A 695 9.93 -20.49 -19.24
N SER A 696 11.09 -20.75 -18.64
CA SER A 696 11.50 -22.12 -18.27
C SER A 696 11.15 -22.51 -16.82
N ARG A 697 10.52 -21.59 -16.07
CA ARG A 697 10.12 -21.75 -14.67
C ARG A 697 8.61 -21.67 -14.43
N ASN A 698 7.88 -21.10 -15.38
CA ASN A 698 6.45 -20.86 -15.38
C ASN A 698 5.78 -21.69 -16.49
#